data_AF-A0A7S3XZL6-F1
#
_entry.id   AF-A0A7S3XZL6-F1
#
_cell.length_a   1.000
_cell.length_b   1.000
_cell.length_c   1.000
_cell.angle_alpha   90.00
_cell.angle_beta   90.00
_cell.angle_gamma   90.00
#
_symmetry.space_group_name_H-M   'P 1'
#
loop_
_entity.id
_entity.type
_entity.pdbx_description
1 polymer ?
#
loop_
_entity_poly.entity_id
_entity_poly.type
_entity_poly.pdbx_seq_one_letter_code
_entity_poly.pdbx_strand_id
1 'polypeptide(L)'
;AGGEPAPKYWGLVEGRRAWGWEVVKGGTFAAVGVCAKGVSEFNAEDPGLWLYTSEGKILHKDAKDANGGGFSSGDTLTVEVDLKTGEVIFYKNGQGVGLAGGNLLSHPAMASSLAPEERGIRPCVVVGPGAKAQLRGYLRGSNELVDRRTDPEMKKTYKGRWEGGYLHCQMGSLLEEQTGQTPGKFQYRGPWVFGYRHGLFLRTEIKEDDQESSPKALIFEKGEEVREATEEEGGALLAEFQKAQDAALAAKAAAAAAEAADEKGKEENEGNGPLGVMDEDRANCPGNHGLTEFPTPRSGWYCSTCFEKTNTRTALPEGTPMLGCRVCDFDVCLSCRDEMELKAAVSRAEAAAAAQQAAAALPSSARGGSKKPSKSKQDPRARARRKKLRRKQREEEQRASAANSDAEEETPVPEAPAAGEQDGTGGEGSTEKEEAVETAKEDKGEEPPAEDVKAAEEEEAKKKLQEERAAAPYHLKIVNPGGATIRDGVDIDSTASMGQCEVGEEVWATATATTREDILRYQLLGGGWISGVLRNAGRDPVVQILRHTPAQPLTYRVILEGGARIRRTPDLDSENLGEIAQDVVVAVDERRQLEQPTPTVRLRVLSPERHRGGWISEKAHIVVAELSAAEKEARARAAEAGRRREVRAR
;
A
#
# COMPACT_ATOMS: atom_id res chain seq x y z
N ALA A 1 -21.64 -0.21 13.47
CA ALA A 1 -21.46 -1.10 12.32
C ALA A 1 -20.43 -0.46 11.38
N GLY A 2 -19.16 -0.85 11.50
CA GLY A 2 -18.05 -0.23 10.77
C GLY A 2 -16.81 -1.11 10.80
N GLY A 3 -16.99 -2.42 10.65
CA GLY A 3 -15.88 -3.34 10.51
C GLY A 3 -15.17 -3.08 9.19
N GLU A 4 -13.84 -3.04 9.23
CA GLU A 4 -13.02 -3.06 8.02
C GLU A 4 -13.51 -4.16 7.08
N PRO A 5 -13.55 -3.92 5.76
CA PRO A 5 -13.89 -4.98 4.82
C PRO A 5 -12.85 -6.09 5.00
N ALA A 6 -13.30 -7.25 5.48
CA ALA A 6 -12.46 -8.44 5.59
C ALA A 6 -11.68 -8.62 4.28
N PRO A 7 -10.37 -8.93 4.34
CA PRO A 7 -9.54 -9.04 3.15
C PRO A 7 -10.20 -9.97 2.14
N LYS A 8 -10.45 -9.44 0.93
CA LYS A 8 -11.29 -10.05 -0.12
C LYS A 8 -10.77 -11.40 -0.67
N TYR A 9 -9.67 -11.96 -0.15
CA TYR A 9 -9.04 -13.17 -0.70
C TYR A 9 -8.43 -14.07 0.40
N TRP A 10 -8.71 -15.37 0.30
CA TRP A 10 -8.52 -16.37 1.37
C TRP A 10 -7.36 -17.36 1.10
N GLY A 11 -6.13 -16.87 0.94
CA GLY A 11 -4.96 -17.76 0.86
C GLY A 11 -4.40 -18.16 2.23
N LEU A 12 -3.80 -19.35 2.30
CA LEU A 12 -3.02 -19.81 3.43
C LEU A 12 -1.66 -19.10 3.45
N VAL A 13 -1.40 -18.27 4.46
CA VAL A 13 -0.14 -17.54 4.66
C VAL A 13 0.69 -18.07 5.83
N GLU A 14 0.05 -18.76 6.78
CA GLU A 14 0.72 -19.42 7.90
C GLU A 14 -0.05 -20.68 8.35
N GLY A 15 0.65 -21.58 9.04
CA GLY A 15 0.05 -22.75 9.67
C GLY A 15 -0.22 -23.93 8.73
N ARG A 16 -1.09 -24.83 9.19
CA ARG A 16 -1.46 -26.08 8.51
C ARG A 16 -2.93 -26.06 8.15
N ARG A 17 -3.28 -26.39 6.90
CA ARG A 17 -4.68 -26.51 6.46
C ARG A 17 -4.88 -27.68 5.49
N ALA A 18 -6.08 -28.24 5.54
CA ALA A 18 -6.55 -29.24 4.59
C ALA A 18 -7.80 -28.75 3.84
N TRP A 19 -7.92 -29.14 2.58
CA TRP A 19 -9.11 -28.95 1.73
C TRP A 19 -9.55 -30.29 1.16
N GLY A 20 -10.86 -30.54 1.11
CA GLY A 20 -11.44 -31.81 0.65
C GLY A 20 -12.42 -31.65 -0.52
N TRP A 21 -12.49 -32.66 -1.39
CA TRP A 21 -13.37 -32.73 -2.57
C TRP A 21 -14.04 -34.10 -2.66
N GLU A 22 -15.27 -34.15 -3.17
CA GLU A 22 -15.93 -35.38 -3.56
C GLU A 22 -16.00 -35.45 -5.08
N VAL A 23 -15.54 -36.55 -5.65
CA VAL A 23 -15.61 -36.77 -7.10
C VAL A 23 -17.02 -37.22 -7.44
N VAL A 24 -17.84 -36.37 -8.07
CA VAL A 24 -19.25 -36.69 -8.38
C VAL A 24 -19.37 -37.45 -9.70
N LYS A 25 -18.63 -37.03 -10.72
CA LYS A 25 -18.57 -37.71 -12.02
C LYS A 25 -17.15 -37.67 -12.55
N GLY A 26 -16.46 -38.81 -12.53
CA GLY A 26 -15.18 -38.97 -13.21
C GLY A 26 -15.33 -38.67 -14.71
N GLY A 27 -14.53 -37.74 -15.22
CA GLY A 27 -14.30 -37.60 -16.66
C GLY A 27 -12.91 -38.11 -17.03
N THR A 28 -12.50 -37.87 -18.26
CA THR A 28 -11.21 -38.35 -18.79
C THR A 28 -10.00 -37.74 -18.09
N PHE A 29 -10.13 -36.51 -17.59
CA PHE A 29 -9.09 -35.82 -16.82
C PHE A 29 -9.71 -34.97 -15.71
N ALA A 30 -9.26 -35.15 -14.48
CA ALA A 30 -9.53 -34.23 -13.38
C ALA A 30 -8.31 -34.16 -12.47
N ALA A 31 -8.09 -33.04 -11.80
CA ALA A 31 -7.05 -32.90 -10.80
C ALA A 31 -7.48 -31.97 -9.67
N VAL A 32 -6.94 -32.20 -8.47
CA VAL A 32 -7.18 -31.36 -7.28
C VAL A 32 -5.84 -31.02 -6.64
N GLY A 33 -5.71 -29.83 -6.04
CA GLY A 33 -4.53 -29.52 -5.25
C GLY A 33 -4.44 -28.06 -4.85
N VAL A 34 -3.25 -27.47 -4.92
CA VAL A 34 -3.00 -26.10 -4.48
C VAL A 34 -2.17 -25.30 -5.48
N CYS A 35 -2.39 -23.99 -5.51
CA CYS A 35 -1.66 -23.06 -6.38
C CYS A 35 -1.20 -21.78 -5.66
N ALA A 36 -0.12 -21.21 -6.19
CA ALA A 36 0.31 -19.84 -6.00
C ALA A 36 -0.68 -18.84 -6.62
N LYS A 37 -0.58 -17.57 -6.20
CA LYS A 37 -1.28 -16.48 -6.90
C LYS A 37 -0.61 -16.25 -8.27
N GLY A 38 -1.42 -15.97 -9.28
CA GLY A 38 -0.91 -15.60 -10.61
C GLY A 38 -0.67 -16.77 -11.56
N VAL A 39 -0.96 -18.01 -11.16
CA VAL A 39 -1.00 -19.16 -12.06
C VAL A 39 -2.11 -18.94 -13.10
N SER A 40 -1.71 -18.63 -14.33
CA SER A 40 -2.61 -18.40 -15.47
C SER A 40 -2.89 -19.69 -16.25
N GLU A 41 -2.00 -20.68 -16.15
CA GLU A 41 -2.10 -21.94 -16.87
C GLU A 41 -2.00 -23.12 -15.90
N PHE A 42 -3.04 -23.95 -15.86
CA PHE A 42 -3.04 -25.18 -15.06
C PHE A 42 -2.34 -26.32 -15.82
N ASN A 43 -1.05 -26.15 -16.10
CA ASN A 43 -0.23 -27.16 -16.74
C ASN A 43 0.71 -27.83 -15.70
N ALA A 44 1.17 -29.05 -15.99
CA ALA A 44 2.01 -29.82 -15.08
C ALA A 44 3.41 -29.21 -14.84
N GLU A 45 3.82 -28.30 -15.72
CA GLU A 45 5.12 -27.64 -15.68
C GLU A 45 5.09 -26.36 -14.85
N ASP A 46 3.91 -25.87 -14.46
CA ASP A 46 3.78 -24.63 -13.72
C ASP A 46 4.41 -24.80 -12.32
N PRO A 47 5.48 -24.04 -12.04
CA PRO A 47 6.16 -24.09 -10.76
C PRO A 47 5.29 -23.76 -9.54
N GLY A 48 4.23 -22.99 -9.75
CA GLY A 48 3.29 -22.55 -8.72
C GLY A 48 2.15 -23.53 -8.45
N LEU A 49 2.23 -24.78 -8.94
CA LEU A 49 1.10 -25.71 -8.94
C LEU A 49 1.48 -27.09 -8.40
N TRP A 50 0.64 -27.61 -7.50
CA TRP A 50 0.66 -29.01 -7.03
C TRP A 50 -0.70 -29.62 -7.26
N LEU A 51 -0.76 -30.70 -8.04
CA LEU A 51 -2.02 -31.38 -8.37
C LEU A 51 -1.91 -32.87 -8.15
N TYR A 52 -2.99 -33.49 -7.69
CA TYR A 52 -3.24 -34.92 -7.73
C TYR A 52 -4.31 -35.22 -8.78
N THR A 53 -3.97 -36.04 -9.76
CA THR A 53 -4.77 -36.27 -10.98
C THR A 53 -5.62 -37.53 -10.90
N SER A 54 -6.63 -37.63 -11.75
CA SER A 54 -7.53 -38.78 -11.87
C SER A 54 -6.81 -40.05 -12.31
N GLU A 55 -5.63 -39.93 -12.93
CA GLU A 55 -4.72 -41.05 -13.26
C GLU A 55 -3.91 -41.52 -12.06
N GLY A 56 -3.91 -40.77 -10.96
CA GLY A 56 -3.20 -41.09 -9.74
C GLY A 56 -1.80 -40.48 -9.67
N LYS A 57 -1.46 -39.59 -10.60
CA LYS A 57 -0.18 -38.89 -10.62
C LYS A 57 -0.26 -37.63 -9.77
N ILE A 58 0.79 -37.37 -9.01
CA ILE A 58 1.03 -36.05 -8.41
C ILE A 58 1.86 -35.23 -9.40
N LEU A 59 1.26 -34.19 -9.97
CA LEU A 59 1.92 -33.25 -10.88
C LEU A 59 2.45 -32.05 -10.09
N HIS A 60 3.75 -31.87 -10.21
CA HIS A 60 4.46 -30.66 -9.85
C HIS A 60 5.79 -30.69 -10.63
N LYS A 61 6.33 -29.52 -10.99
CA LYS A 61 7.56 -29.40 -11.80
C LYS A 61 8.70 -30.29 -11.31
N ASP A 62 8.86 -30.41 -9.99
CA ASP A 62 9.93 -31.19 -9.36
C ASP A 62 9.47 -32.55 -8.79
N ALA A 63 8.17 -32.87 -8.88
CA ALA A 63 7.66 -34.14 -8.39
C ALA A 63 7.98 -35.26 -9.38
N LYS A 64 8.81 -36.21 -8.95
CA LYS A 64 8.92 -37.53 -9.59
C LYS A 64 7.57 -38.22 -9.46
N ASP A 65 7.10 -38.89 -10.53
CA ASP A 65 5.81 -39.58 -10.66
C ASP A 65 5.44 -40.43 -9.42
N ALA A 66 4.92 -39.78 -8.37
CA ALA A 66 4.37 -40.45 -7.22
C ALA A 66 2.98 -40.93 -7.62
N ASN A 67 2.85 -42.26 -7.75
CA ASN A 67 1.60 -42.90 -8.15
C ASN A 67 0.77 -43.24 -6.91
N GLY A 68 -0.23 -42.42 -6.62
CA GLY A 68 -1.26 -42.65 -5.61
C GLY A 68 -2.43 -43.53 -6.05
N GLY A 69 -2.38 -44.08 -7.27
CA GLY A 69 -3.52 -44.74 -7.91
C GLY A 69 -4.60 -43.73 -8.31
N GLY A 70 -5.24 -43.92 -9.46
CA GLY A 70 -6.26 -42.99 -9.97
C GLY A 70 -7.49 -42.86 -9.06
N PHE A 71 -8.28 -41.81 -9.26
CA PHE A 71 -9.55 -41.61 -8.55
C PHE A 71 -10.75 -41.60 -9.50
N SER A 72 -11.91 -41.91 -8.96
CA SER A 72 -13.17 -42.13 -9.68
C SER A 72 -14.36 -41.57 -8.91
N SER A 73 -15.56 -41.61 -9.51
CA SER A 73 -16.79 -41.14 -8.85
C SER A 73 -17.01 -41.81 -7.49
N GLY A 74 -17.33 -41.04 -6.47
CA GLY A 74 -17.50 -41.48 -5.08
C GLY A 74 -16.24 -41.36 -4.23
N ASP A 75 -15.06 -41.15 -4.83
CA ASP A 75 -13.83 -40.93 -4.07
C ASP A 75 -13.85 -39.55 -3.38
N THR A 76 -13.31 -39.50 -2.17
CA THR A 76 -13.03 -38.26 -1.43
C THR A 76 -11.55 -37.95 -1.50
N LEU A 77 -11.20 -36.79 -2.02
CA LEU A 77 -9.81 -36.33 -2.15
C LEU A 77 -9.54 -35.23 -1.14
N THR A 78 -8.40 -35.26 -0.47
CA THR A 78 -7.98 -34.19 0.44
C THR A 78 -6.56 -33.75 0.07
N VAL A 79 -6.30 -32.45 0.04
CA VAL A 79 -4.93 -31.91 0.02
C VAL A 79 -4.69 -31.18 1.34
N GLU A 80 -3.57 -31.48 1.96
CA GLU A 80 -3.13 -30.84 3.19
C GLU A 80 -1.79 -30.14 2.95
N VAL A 81 -1.70 -28.91 3.42
CA VAL A 81 -0.51 -28.07 3.33
C VAL A 81 -0.09 -27.65 4.72
N ASP A 82 1.15 -27.93 5.08
CA ASP A 82 1.79 -27.41 6.29
C ASP A 82 2.87 -26.40 5.89
N LEU A 83 2.62 -25.11 6.12
CA LEU A 83 3.58 -24.05 5.80
C LEU A 83 4.78 -24.00 6.72
N LYS A 84 4.76 -24.69 7.86
CA LYS A 84 5.92 -24.74 8.76
C LYS A 84 6.95 -25.74 8.24
N THR A 85 6.50 -26.89 7.77
CA THR A 85 7.38 -27.92 7.18
C THR A 85 7.57 -27.73 5.67
N GLY A 86 6.64 -27.03 5.01
CA GLY A 86 6.55 -26.92 3.57
C GLY A 86 6.02 -28.21 2.91
N GLU A 87 5.32 -29.06 3.65
CA GLU A 87 4.81 -30.33 3.13
C GLU A 87 3.45 -30.16 2.46
N VAL A 88 3.27 -30.85 1.32
CA VAL A 88 1.97 -31.04 0.67
C VAL A 88 1.66 -32.53 0.64
N ILE A 89 0.56 -32.91 1.30
CA ILE A 89 0.13 -34.30 1.41
C ILE A 89 -1.23 -34.45 0.76
N PHE A 90 -1.34 -35.41 -0.16
CA PHE A 90 -2.61 -35.79 -0.74
C PHE A 90 -3.17 -37.03 -0.04
N TYR A 91 -4.50 -37.07 0.11
CA TYR A 91 -5.23 -38.21 0.62
C TYR A 91 -6.33 -38.60 -0.36
N LYS A 92 -6.53 -39.90 -0.52
CA LYS A 92 -7.67 -40.50 -1.22
C LYS A 92 -8.43 -41.38 -0.23
N ASN A 93 -9.70 -41.09 -0.02
CA ASN A 93 -10.57 -41.79 0.93
C ASN A 93 -9.96 -41.89 2.35
N GLY A 94 -9.25 -40.83 2.76
CA GLY A 94 -8.55 -40.76 4.06
C GLY A 94 -7.22 -41.51 4.11
N GLN A 95 -6.81 -42.21 3.04
CA GLN A 95 -5.50 -42.85 2.93
C GLN A 95 -4.53 -41.90 2.23
N GLY A 96 -3.35 -41.70 2.81
CA GLY A 96 -2.30 -40.88 2.20
C GLY A 96 -1.82 -41.51 0.88
N VAL A 97 -1.82 -40.73 -0.20
CA VAL A 97 -1.40 -41.17 -1.54
C VAL A 97 0.07 -40.86 -1.86
N GLY A 98 0.79 -40.34 -0.86
CA GLY A 98 2.21 -40.01 -0.92
C GLY A 98 2.48 -38.55 -0.56
N LEU A 99 3.73 -38.26 -0.19
CA LEU A 99 4.24 -36.90 -0.17
C LEU A 99 4.42 -36.45 -1.62
N ALA A 100 3.88 -35.28 -1.98
CA ALA A 100 4.34 -34.64 -3.20
C ALA A 100 5.83 -34.34 -3.01
N GLY A 101 6.71 -34.90 -3.85
CA GLY A 101 8.13 -34.65 -3.74
C GLY A 101 8.43 -33.15 -3.72
N GLY A 102 9.40 -32.74 -2.89
CA GLY A 102 9.82 -31.35 -2.76
C GLY A 102 9.23 -30.63 -1.53
N ASN A 103 9.94 -29.59 -1.08
CA ASN A 103 9.46 -28.69 -0.03
C ASN A 103 8.77 -27.50 -0.73
N LEU A 104 7.51 -27.26 -0.42
CA LEU A 104 6.71 -26.18 -0.99
C LEU A 104 7.38 -24.80 -0.79
N LEU A 105 8.09 -24.60 0.31
CA LEU A 105 8.84 -23.36 0.58
C LEU A 105 10.16 -23.26 -0.19
N SER A 106 10.70 -24.38 -0.67
CA SER A 106 11.91 -24.34 -1.52
C SER A 106 11.63 -23.81 -2.93
N HIS A 107 10.35 -23.71 -3.31
CA HIS A 107 9.95 -23.27 -4.63
C HIS A 107 9.73 -21.73 -4.68
N PRO A 108 10.46 -20.97 -5.53
CA PRO A 108 10.37 -19.50 -5.57
C PRO A 108 8.96 -18.92 -5.79
N ALA A 109 8.15 -19.52 -6.66
CA ALA A 109 6.76 -19.09 -6.93
C ALA A 109 5.82 -19.28 -5.72
N MET A 110 6.04 -20.32 -4.92
CA MET A 110 5.24 -20.58 -3.73
C MET A 110 5.75 -19.78 -2.54
N ALA A 111 7.06 -19.65 -2.39
CA ALA A 111 7.69 -18.81 -1.36
C ALA A 111 7.29 -17.33 -1.54
N SER A 112 7.30 -16.82 -2.77
CA SER A 112 6.83 -15.47 -3.07
C SER A 112 5.34 -15.29 -2.78
N SER A 113 4.51 -16.33 -2.99
CA SER A 113 3.08 -16.30 -2.64
C SER A 113 2.79 -16.19 -1.14
N LEU A 114 3.78 -16.47 -0.28
CA LEU A 114 3.70 -16.30 1.17
C LEU A 114 4.09 -14.91 1.64
N ALA A 115 4.59 -14.04 0.75
CA ALA A 115 4.76 -12.64 1.09
C ALA A 115 3.41 -12.05 1.55
N PRO A 116 3.37 -11.18 2.58
CA PRO A 116 2.13 -10.60 3.10
C PRO A 116 1.24 -9.97 2.02
N GLU A 117 1.85 -9.51 0.94
CA GLU A 117 1.20 -8.81 -0.18
C GLU A 117 0.63 -9.77 -1.25
N GLU A 118 1.14 -11.00 -1.32
CA GLU A 118 0.84 -11.99 -2.37
C GLU A 118 -0.31 -12.94 -2.02
N ARG A 119 -0.90 -12.80 -0.83
CA ARG A 119 -2.24 -13.34 -0.47
C ARG A 119 -2.33 -14.88 -0.50
N GLY A 120 -1.23 -15.58 -0.20
CA GLY A 120 -1.18 -16.97 0.27
C GLY A 120 -1.54 -18.08 -0.74
N ILE A 121 -1.37 -19.32 -0.31
CA ILE A 121 -1.64 -20.55 -1.09
C ILE A 121 -3.13 -20.85 -1.15
N ARG A 122 -3.63 -21.31 -2.29
CA ARG A 122 -5.06 -21.51 -2.52
C ARG A 122 -5.36 -22.94 -2.98
N PRO A 123 -6.53 -23.50 -2.62
CA PRO A 123 -7.00 -24.73 -3.23
C PRO A 123 -7.32 -24.48 -4.70
N CYS A 124 -6.98 -25.44 -5.57
CA CYS A 124 -7.33 -25.42 -6.98
C CYS A 124 -7.88 -26.77 -7.44
N VAL A 125 -8.69 -26.74 -8.50
CA VAL A 125 -9.28 -27.91 -9.15
C VAL A 125 -9.11 -27.72 -10.64
N VAL A 126 -8.80 -28.78 -11.37
CA VAL A 126 -8.77 -28.79 -12.83
C VAL A 126 -9.74 -29.87 -13.30
N VAL A 127 -10.66 -29.53 -14.19
CA VAL A 127 -11.74 -30.44 -14.61
C VAL A 127 -11.76 -30.51 -16.13
N GLY A 128 -11.20 -31.57 -16.71
CA GLY A 128 -11.21 -31.75 -18.16
C GLY A 128 -12.63 -31.89 -18.75
N PRO A 129 -12.77 -31.79 -20.08
CA PRO A 129 -14.05 -31.90 -20.76
C PRO A 129 -14.87 -33.12 -20.32
N GLY A 130 -16.11 -32.89 -19.88
CA GLY A 130 -17.03 -33.95 -19.45
C GLY A 130 -16.86 -34.46 -18.02
N ALA A 131 -15.81 -34.09 -17.31
CA ALA A 131 -15.66 -34.35 -15.87
C ALA A 131 -16.57 -33.43 -15.03
N LYS A 132 -17.01 -33.89 -13.86
CA LYS A 132 -17.63 -33.05 -12.83
C LYS A 132 -17.06 -33.39 -11.46
N ALA A 133 -16.38 -32.44 -10.84
CA ALA A 133 -15.96 -32.51 -9.45
C ALA A 133 -16.86 -31.60 -8.59
N GLN A 134 -17.16 -32.01 -7.36
CA GLN A 134 -17.86 -31.17 -6.40
C GLN A 134 -16.94 -30.90 -5.22
N LEU A 135 -16.62 -29.63 -4.99
CA LEU A 135 -15.90 -29.23 -3.80
C LEU A 135 -16.85 -29.36 -2.60
N ARG A 136 -16.59 -30.35 -1.75
CA ARG A 136 -17.09 -30.43 -0.37
C ARG A 136 -15.97 -29.98 0.57
N GLY A 137 -15.60 -28.70 0.44
CA GLY A 137 -14.48 -28.15 1.19
C GLY A 137 -14.78 -28.08 2.67
N TYR A 138 -14.08 -28.90 3.47
CA TYR A 138 -13.94 -28.68 4.90
C TYR A 138 -12.70 -27.83 5.14
N LEU A 139 -12.80 -26.84 6.02
CA LEU A 139 -11.64 -26.10 6.54
C LEU A 139 -11.21 -26.80 7.84
N ARG A 140 -10.05 -27.46 7.87
CA ARG A 140 -9.50 -28.08 9.09
C ARG A 140 -8.32 -27.27 9.65
N GLY A 141 -8.39 -26.92 10.93
CA GLY A 141 -7.32 -26.37 11.79
C GLY A 141 -7.93 -25.87 13.11
N SER A 142 -7.37 -26.04 14.32
CA SER A 142 -6.14 -26.67 14.82
C SER A 142 -6.45 -27.78 15.84
N ASN A 143 -5.69 -28.88 15.77
CA ASN A 143 -5.34 -29.82 16.86
C ASN A 143 -6.29 -30.90 17.44
N GLU A 144 -7.48 -31.21 16.90
CA GLU A 144 -8.17 -32.46 17.29
C GLU A 144 -8.74 -33.25 16.11
N LEU A 145 -8.43 -34.55 16.08
CA LEU A 145 -9.06 -35.53 15.20
C LEU A 145 -10.49 -35.77 15.68
N VAL A 146 -11.44 -34.96 15.22
CA VAL A 146 -12.88 -35.20 15.50
C VAL A 146 -13.38 -36.38 14.66
N ASP A 147 -13.97 -37.36 15.35
CA ASP A 147 -14.59 -38.57 14.79
C ASP A 147 -15.78 -38.21 13.87
N ARG A 148 -15.99 -39.04 12.84
CA ARG A 148 -16.95 -38.95 11.73
C ARG A 148 -18.42 -38.94 12.17
N ARG A 149 -18.72 -38.97 13.48
CA ARG A 149 -20.05 -39.22 14.04
C ARG A 149 -20.68 -38.03 14.79
N THR A 150 -20.00 -36.90 14.97
CA THR A 150 -20.49 -35.82 15.87
C THR A 150 -20.77 -34.46 15.22
N ASP A 151 -20.81 -34.33 13.89
CA ASP A 151 -21.20 -33.07 13.23
C ASP A 151 -22.42 -33.26 12.28
N PRO A 152 -23.65 -32.89 12.71
CA PRO A 152 -24.88 -33.15 11.97
C PRO A 152 -25.21 -32.15 10.84
N GLU A 153 -24.45 -31.07 10.62
CA GLU A 153 -24.87 -29.99 9.69
C GLU A 153 -24.11 -29.90 8.35
N MET A 154 -23.35 -30.93 7.97
CA MET A 154 -22.57 -31.06 6.72
C MET A 154 -23.19 -30.45 5.42
N LYS A 155 -23.12 -29.13 5.19
CA LYS A 155 -23.56 -28.48 3.93
C LYS A 155 -22.78 -27.21 3.57
N LYS A 156 -21.60 -27.37 2.96
CA LYS A 156 -21.03 -26.38 2.03
C LYS A 156 -20.67 -27.08 0.72
N THR A 157 -21.37 -26.72 -0.35
CA THR A 157 -21.18 -27.26 -1.70
C THR A 157 -20.82 -26.12 -2.64
N TYR A 158 -19.69 -26.23 -3.34
CA TYR A 158 -19.28 -25.26 -4.36
C TYR A 158 -19.22 -25.96 -5.73
N LYS A 159 -19.81 -25.33 -6.76
CA LYS A 159 -19.84 -25.80 -8.14
C LYS A 159 -19.08 -24.83 -9.05
N GLY A 160 -18.22 -25.33 -9.94
CA GLY A 160 -17.54 -24.56 -11.00
C GLY A 160 -17.95 -25.03 -12.40
N ARG A 161 -17.78 -24.18 -13.43
CA ARG A 161 -18.12 -24.45 -14.84
C ARG A 161 -16.88 -24.27 -15.74
N TRP A 162 -16.82 -25.10 -16.78
CA TRP A 162 -15.85 -25.04 -17.87
C TRP A 162 -16.51 -24.38 -19.10
N GLU A 163 -15.92 -23.31 -19.65
CA GLU A 163 -16.42 -22.65 -20.85
C GLU A 163 -15.24 -22.06 -21.64
N GLY A 164 -15.23 -22.20 -22.96
CA GLY A 164 -14.18 -21.63 -23.82
C GLY A 164 -12.75 -22.15 -23.63
N GLY A 165 -12.56 -23.30 -22.98
CA GLY A 165 -11.21 -23.84 -22.69
C GLY A 165 -10.61 -23.38 -21.36
N TYR A 166 -11.34 -22.60 -20.56
CA TYR A 166 -10.89 -22.10 -19.25
C TYR A 166 -11.85 -22.56 -18.13
N LEU A 167 -11.30 -22.82 -16.94
CA LEU A 167 -12.08 -23.06 -15.73
C LEU A 167 -12.41 -21.73 -15.05
N HIS A 168 -13.68 -21.33 -15.09
CA HIS A 168 -14.16 -20.17 -14.37
C HIS A 168 -14.46 -20.57 -12.91
N CYS A 169 -13.50 -20.35 -12.01
CA CYS A 169 -13.75 -20.33 -10.58
C CYS A 169 -13.00 -19.16 -9.92
N GLN A 170 -13.53 -17.95 -10.11
CA GLN A 170 -13.27 -16.84 -9.19
C GLN A 170 -14.26 -16.95 -8.02
N MET A 171 -13.74 -16.98 -6.78
CA MET A 171 -14.55 -16.54 -5.64
C MET A 171 -14.96 -15.08 -5.89
N GLY A 172 -16.20 -14.86 -6.35
CA GLY A 172 -16.71 -13.51 -6.55
C GLY A 172 -17.88 -13.32 -7.52
N SER A 173 -18.21 -14.29 -8.38
CA SER A 173 -19.39 -14.16 -9.26
C SER A 173 -19.95 -15.52 -9.62
N LEU A 174 -21.01 -15.91 -8.91
CA LEU A 174 -21.85 -17.07 -9.24
C LEU A 174 -22.81 -16.67 -10.36
N LEU A 175 -22.64 -17.27 -11.54
CA LEU A 175 -23.71 -17.43 -12.54
C LEU A 175 -24.46 -18.72 -12.17
N GLU A 176 -25.75 -18.60 -11.89
CA GLU A 176 -26.60 -19.73 -11.51
C GLU A 176 -27.48 -20.13 -12.69
N GLU A 177 -27.28 -21.35 -13.21
CA GLU A 177 -28.26 -22.07 -14.04
C GLU A 177 -29.03 -23.02 -13.12
N GLN A 178 -30.19 -22.56 -12.65
CA GLN A 178 -31.25 -23.45 -12.19
C GLN A 178 -32.49 -23.19 -13.02
N THR A 179 -33.24 -24.27 -13.27
CA THR A 179 -34.44 -24.36 -14.13
C THR A 179 -34.11 -24.62 -15.60
N GLY A 180 -34.48 -25.80 -16.10
CA GLY A 180 -34.24 -26.26 -17.47
C GLY A 180 -35.07 -25.55 -18.54
N GLN A 181 -35.09 -24.22 -18.50
CA GLN A 181 -35.53 -23.35 -19.59
C GLN A 181 -34.30 -22.56 -20.06
N THR A 182 -34.25 -22.27 -21.36
CA THR A 182 -33.13 -21.63 -22.07
C THR A 182 -32.44 -20.55 -21.20
N PRO A 183 -31.12 -20.63 -20.95
CA PRO A 183 -30.49 -19.85 -19.89
C PRO A 183 -30.31 -18.39 -20.32
N GLY A 184 -31.04 -17.48 -19.69
CA GLY A 184 -30.61 -16.09 -19.56
C GLY A 184 -29.38 -16.02 -18.64
N LYS A 185 -28.35 -15.26 -19.03
CA LYS A 185 -27.17 -15.04 -18.19
C LYS A 185 -27.54 -14.02 -17.10
N PHE A 186 -27.65 -14.40 -15.83
CA PHE A 186 -28.00 -13.44 -14.77
C PHE A 186 -26.77 -12.91 -14.01
N GLN A 187 -26.71 -11.62 -13.75
CA GLN A 187 -25.73 -10.99 -12.87
C GLN A 187 -26.40 -10.55 -11.56
N TYR A 188 -25.82 -10.92 -10.41
CA TYR A 188 -26.32 -10.53 -9.09
C TYR A 188 -25.36 -9.54 -8.41
N ARG A 189 -25.89 -8.45 -7.83
CA ARG A 189 -25.12 -7.45 -7.07
C ARG A 189 -25.76 -7.21 -5.70
N GLY A 190 -25.09 -7.54 -4.61
CA GLY A 190 -25.61 -7.39 -3.25
C GLY A 190 -24.67 -7.95 -2.17
N PRO A 191 -25.02 -7.83 -0.88
CA PRO A 191 -24.17 -8.22 0.24
C PRO A 191 -24.15 -9.74 0.46
N TRP A 192 -22.94 -10.28 0.63
CA TRP A 192 -22.73 -11.69 0.94
C TRP A 192 -22.45 -11.85 2.42
N VAL A 193 -23.16 -12.76 3.09
CA VAL A 193 -22.99 -13.04 4.51
C VAL A 193 -22.73 -14.54 4.69
N PHE A 194 -21.61 -14.89 5.32
CA PHE A 194 -21.16 -16.28 5.53
C PHE A 194 -21.09 -17.16 4.27
N GLY A 195 -20.85 -16.55 3.10
CA GLY A 195 -20.74 -17.26 1.81
C GLY A 195 -22.06 -17.51 1.09
N TYR A 196 -23.16 -16.94 1.59
CA TYR A 196 -24.47 -17.00 0.94
C TYR A 196 -24.95 -15.58 0.57
N ARG A 197 -25.83 -15.47 -0.43
CA ARG A 197 -26.62 -14.26 -0.66
C ARG A 197 -27.52 -14.04 0.56
N HIS A 198 -27.40 -12.91 1.22
CA HIS A 198 -28.26 -12.55 2.35
C HIS A 198 -28.51 -11.04 2.36
N GLY A 199 -29.76 -10.62 2.43
CA GLY A 199 -30.19 -9.25 2.26
C GLY A 199 -30.60 -8.92 0.82
N LEU A 200 -30.51 -7.65 0.46
CA LEU A 200 -31.05 -7.10 -0.79
C LEU A 200 -30.03 -7.18 -1.95
N PHE A 201 -30.44 -7.72 -3.10
CA PHE A 201 -29.64 -7.92 -4.30
C PHE A 201 -30.32 -7.31 -5.53
N LEU A 202 -29.54 -6.85 -6.51
CA LEU A 202 -30.01 -6.58 -7.87
C LEU A 202 -29.68 -7.75 -8.77
N ARG A 203 -30.66 -8.30 -9.48
CA ARG A 203 -30.51 -9.29 -10.55
C ARG A 203 -30.70 -8.61 -11.90
N THR A 204 -29.70 -8.68 -12.76
CA THR A 204 -29.75 -8.20 -14.15
C THR A 204 -29.68 -9.39 -15.09
N GLU A 205 -30.54 -9.44 -16.11
CA GLU A 205 -30.44 -10.45 -17.16
C GLU A 205 -29.56 -9.90 -18.30
N ILE A 206 -28.57 -10.67 -18.73
CA ILE A 206 -27.69 -10.35 -19.86
C ILE A 206 -28.24 -11.13 -21.06
N LYS A 207 -28.64 -10.38 -22.09
CA LYS A 207 -29.14 -10.93 -23.36
C LYS A 207 -27.98 -11.40 -24.24
N GLU A 208 -28.29 -12.12 -25.32
CA GLU A 208 -27.28 -12.70 -26.24
C GLU A 208 -26.37 -11.66 -26.91
N ASP A 209 -26.79 -10.39 -26.98
CA ASP A 209 -26.06 -9.25 -27.54
C ASP A 209 -25.26 -8.45 -26.50
N ASP A 210 -25.03 -9.03 -25.31
CA ASP A 210 -24.42 -8.40 -24.14
C ASP A 210 -25.17 -7.15 -23.64
N GLN A 211 -26.44 -6.96 -24.02
CA GLN A 211 -27.30 -5.94 -23.41
C GLN A 211 -27.83 -6.40 -22.06
N GLU A 212 -27.61 -5.57 -21.04
CA GLU A 212 -28.20 -5.73 -19.71
C GLU A 212 -29.70 -5.34 -19.74
N SER A 213 -30.56 -6.19 -19.18
CA SER A 213 -31.96 -5.86 -18.90
C SER A 213 -32.07 -4.83 -17.78
N SER A 214 -33.28 -4.31 -17.55
CA SER A 214 -33.57 -3.60 -16.32
C SER A 214 -33.29 -4.50 -15.11
N PRO A 215 -32.53 -4.06 -14.10
CA PRO A 215 -32.27 -4.84 -12.90
C PRO A 215 -33.54 -5.02 -12.07
N LYS A 216 -33.70 -6.19 -11.45
CA LYS A 216 -34.76 -6.49 -10.48
C LYS A 216 -34.17 -6.60 -9.08
N ALA A 217 -34.79 -5.96 -8.09
CA ALA A 217 -34.36 -6.06 -6.70
C ALA A 217 -34.97 -7.32 -6.05
N LEU A 218 -34.14 -8.17 -5.42
CA LEU A 218 -34.51 -9.43 -4.81
C LEU A 218 -33.98 -9.49 -3.38
N ILE A 219 -34.73 -10.08 -2.45
CA ILE A 219 -34.28 -10.32 -1.08
C ILE A 219 -33.92 -11.78 -0.93
N PHE A 220 -32.71 -12.03 -0.43
CA PHE A 220 -32.20 -13.36 -0.14
C PHE A 220 -32.06 -13.58 1.37
N GLU A 221 -32.35 -14.79 1.83
CA GLU A 221 -32.02 -15.23 3.17
C GLU A 221 -31.29 -16.57 3.10
N LYS A 222 -30.01 -16.59 3.52
CA LYS A 222 -29.19 -17.81 3.59
C LYS A 222 -29.06 -18.52 2.24
N GLY A 223 -29.02 -17.74 1.16
CA GLY A 223 -28.80 -18.23 -0.21
C GLY A 223 -30.08 -18.49 -1.01
N GLU A 224 -31.24 -18.50 -0.37
CA GLU A 224 -32.54 -18.70 -1.01
C GLU A 224 -33.19 -17.35 -1.34
N GLU A 225 -33.75 -17.23 -2.54
CA GLU A 225 -34.56 -16.08 -2.95
C GLU A 225 -35.87 -16.14 -2.15
N VAL A 226 -36.07 -15.20 -1.23
CA VAL A 226 -37.27 -15.16 -0.39
C VAL A 226 -38.42 -14.50 -1.15
N ARG A 227 -38.13 -13.37 -1.80
CA ARG A 227 -39.09 -12.60 -2.60
C ARG A 227 -38.41 -11.51 -3.42
N GLU A 228 -39.13 -11.00 -4.41
CA GLU A 228 -38.81 -9.72 -5.05
C GLU A 228 -38.99 -8.57 -4.03
N ALA A 229 -38.04 -7.64 -4.01
CA ALA A 229 -38.12 -6.46 -3.15
C ALA A 229 -39.16 -5.49 -3.72
N THR A 230 -39.86 -4.78 -2.85
CA THR A 230 -40.75 -3.70 -3.29
C THR A 230 -39.94 -2.55 -3.89
N GLU A 231 -40.58 -1.68 -4.69
CA GLU A 231 -39.91 -0.49 -5.25
C GLU A 231 -39.31 0.40 -4.15
N GLU A 232 -39.95 0.48 -2.97
CA GLU A 232 -39.45 1.24 -1.82
C GLU A 232 -38.18 0.60 -1.22
N GLU A 233 -38.18 -0.72 -1.05
CA GLU A 233 -37.02 -1.47 -0.52
C GLU A 233 -35.84 -1.49 -1.50
N GLY A 234 -36.12 -1.61 -2.80
CA GLY A 234 -35.12 -1.65 -3.86
C GLY A 234 -34.66 -0.27 -4.33
N GLY A 235 -35.44 0.77 -4.09
CA GLY A 235 -35.31 2.07 -4.76
C GLY A 235 -33.96 2.75 -4.55
N ALA A 236 -33.41 2.69 -3.33
CA ALA A 236 -32.08 3.25 -3.05
C ALA A 236 -30.97 2.53 -3.83
N LEU A 237 -31.04 1.20 -3.87
CA LEU A 237 -30.05 0.35 -4.55
C LEU A 237 -30.16 0.49 -6.08
N LEU A 238 -31.39 0.59 -6.61
CA LEU A 238 -31.70 0.85 -8.02
C LEU A 238 -31.19 2.24 -8.45
N ALA A 239 -31.41 3.28 -7.65
CA ALA A 239 -30.93 4.62 -7.93
C ALA A 239 -29.40 4.71 -7.95
N GLU A 240 -28.73 4.02 -7.02
CA GLU A 240 -27.26 3.93 -6.99
C GLU A 240 -26.72 3.19 -8.22
N PHE A 241 -27.39 2.12 -8.64
CA PHE A 241 -27.04 1.38 -9.85
C PHE A 241 -27.20 2.22 -11.12
N GLN A 242 -28.33 2.93 -11.27
CA GLN A 242 -28.56 3.80 -12.42
C GLN A 242 -27.50 4.90 -12.52
N LYS A 243 -27.16 5.52 -11.38
CA LYS A 243 -26.09 6.52 -11.30
C LYS A 243 -24.73 5.97 -11.76
N ALA A 244 -24.42 4.71 -11.42
CA ALA A 244 -23.19 4.06 -11.85
C ALA A 244 -23.19 3.74 -13.36
N GLN A 245 -24.31 3.30 -13.93
CA GLN A 245 -24.45 3.10 -15.37
C GLN A 245 -24.29 4.42 -16.15
N ASP A 246 -24.95 5.49 -15.69
CA ASP A 246 -24.86 6.81 -16.32
C ASP A 246 -23.42 7.34 -16.32
N ALA A 247 -22.70 7.15 -15.21
CA ALA A 247 -21.29 7.52 -15.10
C ALA A 247 -20.39 6.70 -16.05
N ALA A 248 -20.63 5.40 -16.19
CA ALA A 248 -19.89 4.54 -17.11
C ALA A 248 -20.13 4.93 -18.58
N LEU A 249 -21.38 5.22 -18.95
CA LEU A 249 -21.73 5.71 -20.28
C LEU A 249 -21.10 7.07 -20.57
N ALA A 250 -21.10 7.99 -19.60
CA ALA A 250 -20.43 9.28 -19.73
C ALA A 250 -18.91 9.13 -19.91
N ALA A 251 -18.27 8.22 -19.18
CA ALA A 251 -16.84 7.93 -19.33
C ALA A 251 -16.52 7.33 -20.70
N LYS A 252 -17.35 6.38 -21.19
CA LYS A 252 -17.18 5.80 -22.53
C LYS A 252 -17.37 6.84 -23.63
N ALA A 253 -18.33 7.75 -23.48
CA ALA A 253 -18.52 8.87 -24.41
C ALA A 253 -17.35 9.86 -24.38
N ALA A 254 -16.78 10.14 -23.20
CA ALA A 254 -15.62 11.01 -23.04
C ALA A 254 -14.35 10.38 -23.67
N ALA A 255 -14.14 9.08 -23.49
CA ALA A 255 -13.05 8.35 -24.12
C ALA A 255 -13.15 8.37 -25.66
N ALA A 256 -14.34 8.07 -26.20
CA ALA A 256 -14.59 8.16 -27.64
C ALA A 256 -14.40 9.58 -28.20
N ALA A 257 -14.77 10.61 -27.42
CA ALA A 257 -14.53 12.01 -27.80
C ALA A 257 -13.04 12.40 -27.75
N ALA A 258 -12.27 11.83 -26.83
CA ALA A 258 -10.82 12.06 -26.73
C ALA A 258 -10.06 11.37 -27.88
N GLU A 259 -10.43 10.13 -28.24
CA GLU A 259 -9.88 9.43 -29.40
C GLU A 259 -10.17 10.20 -30.71
N ALA A 260 -11.40 10.68 -30.88
CA ALA A 260 -11.77 11.51 -32.04
C ALA A 260 -11.04 12.86 -32.09
N ALA A 261 -10.52 13.35 -30.95
CA ALA A 261 -9.72 14.58 -30.88
C ALA A 261 -8.23 14.32 -31.17
N ASP A 262 -7.68 13.18 -30.75
CA ASP A 262 -6.30 12.78 -31.03
C ASP A 262 -6.07 12.50 -32.53
N GLU A 263 -7.03 11.87 -33.20
CA GLU A 263 -6.95 11.66 -34.66
C GLU A 263 -6.89 12.97 -35.46
N LYS A 264 -7.51 14.06 -34.95
CA LYS A 264 -7.40 15.39 -35.56
C LYS A 264 -6.11 16.12 -35.23
N GLY A 265 -5.42 15.76 -34.14
CA GLY A 265 -4.18 16.40 -33.71
C GLY A 265 -2.94 15.93 -34.48
N LYS A 266 -2.97 14.71 -35.02
CA LYS A 266 -1.81 14.11 -35.73
C LYS A 266 -1.63 14.60 -37.17
N GLU A 267 -2.65 15.17 -37.82
CA GLU A 267 -2.50 15.70 -39.19
C GLU A 267 -1.87 17.12 -39.25
N GLU A 268 -1.78 17.87 -38.14
CA GLU A 268 -1.42 19.30 -38.20
C GLU A 268 -0.02 19.67 -37.64
N ASN A 269 0.81 18.72 -37.17
CA ASN A 269 2.03 19.08 -36.41
C ASN A 269 3.35 18.39 -36.83
N GLU A 270 3.54 18.05 -38.10
CA GLU A 270 4.86 17.65 -38.65
C GLU A 270 5.62 18.85 -39.24
N GLY A 271 5.90 19.86 -38.41
CA GLY A 271 6.52 21.10 -38.86
C GLY A 271 7.46 21.75 -37.84
N ASN A 272 8.74 21.35 -37.91
CA ASN A 272 9.93 22.20 -37.70
C ASN A 272 10.48 22.35 -36.26
N GLY A 273 11.64 21.72 -36.00
CA GLY A 273 12.52 22.03 -34.87
C GLY A 273 13.75 21.11 -34.79
N PRO A 274 15.00 21.61 -34.95
CA PRO A 274 16.21 20.79 -34.93
C PRO A 274 16.80 20.72 -33.51
N LEU A 275 16.62 19.58 -32.84
CA LEU A 275 17.41 19.19 -31.67
C LEU A 275 17.94 17.78 -31.89
N GLY A 276 19.20 17.58 -31.52
CA GLY A 276 20.02 16.42 -31.90
C GLY A 276 19.33 15.09 -31.66
N VAL A 277 19.37 14.25 -32.69
CA VAL A 277 18.91 12.87 -32.69
C VAL A 277 19.70 12.11 -31.62
N MET A 278 19.13 11.95 -30.43
CA MET A 278 19.57 10.89 -29.53
C MET A 278 19.15 9.60 -30.23
N ASP A 279 20.15 8.85 -30.67
CA ASP A 279 20.02 7.52 -31.27
C ASP A 279 19.37 6.61 -30.20
N GLU A 280 18.03 6.61 -30.12
CA GLU A 280 17.25 5.74 -29.23
C GLU A 280 17.50 4.24 -29.52
N ASP A 281 18.29 3.94 -30.56
CA ASP A 281 18.60 2.62 -31.08
C ASP A 281 19.81 1.90 -30.47
N ARG A 282 20.58 2.55 -29.57
CA ARG A 282 21.77 1.93 -28.94
C ARG A 282 21.43 1.16 -27.66
N ALA A 283 22.19 0.08 -27.41
CA ALA A 283 22.09 -0.66 -26.14
C ALA A 283 22.20 0.28 -24.94
N ASN A 284 21.28 0.14 -23.99
CA ASN A 284 21.11 1.05 -22.87
C ASN A 284 21.23 0.31 -21.52
N CYS A 285 21.54 1.04 -20.45
CA CYS A 285 21.47 0.48 -19.10
C CYS A 285 20.00 0.28 -18.67
N PRO A 286 19.71 -0.48 -17.59
CA PRO A 286 18.34 -0.72 -17.13
C PRO A 286 17.52 0.54 -16.82
N GLY A 287 18.19 1.66 -16.52
CA GLY A 287 17.57 2.97 -16.27
C GLY A 287 17.47 3.89 -17.50
N ASN A 288 17.80 3.42 -18.70
CA ASN A 288 17.80 4.20 -19.94
C ASN A 288 18.72 5.44 -19.99
N HIS A 289 19.73 5.55 -19.14
CA HIS A 289 20.64 6.71 -19.06
C HIS A 289 21.74 6.77 -20.14
N GLY A 290 21.78 5.82 -21.07
CA GLY A 290 22.87 5.58 -22.00
C GLY A 290 24.01 4.77 -21.38
N LEU A 291 24.94 4.32 -22.23
CA LEU A 291 26.18 3.67 -21.83
C LEU A 291 27.36 4.42 -22.46
N THR A 292 28.40 4.68 -21.67
CA THR A 292 29.63 5.35 -22.13
C THR A 292 30.79 4.36 -22.15
N GLU A 293 31.55 4.30 -23.23
CA GLU A 293 32.76 3.47 -23.32
C GLU A 293 33.85 3.96 -22.34
N PHE A 294 34.46 3.02 -21.61
CA PHE A 294 35.60 3.28 -20.74
C PHE A 294 36.52 2.04 -20.65
N PRO A 295 37.85 2.22 -20.52
CA PRO A 295 38.75 1.12 -20.20
C PRO A 295 38.69 0.80 -18.70
N THR A 296 38.75 -0.47 -18.31
CA THR A 296 38.80 -0.87 -16.89
C THR A 296 40.05 -0.28 -16.21
N PRO A 297 39.92 0.55 -15.16
CA PRO A 297 41.06 1.27 -14.57
C PRO A 297 41.98 0.39 -13.71
N ARG A 298 41.58 -0.83 -13.38
CA ARG A 298 42.39 -1.83 -12.65
C ARG A 298 41.83 -3.23 -12.89
N SER A 299 42.55 -4.27 -12.47
CA SER A 299 41.98 -5.62 -12.41
C SER A 299 40.85 -5.71 -11.37
N GLY A 300 39.87 -6.59 -11.63
CA GLY A 300 38.75 -6.83 -10.70
C GLY A 300 37.40 -6.23 -11.11
N TRP A 301 37.34 -5.46 -12.20
CA TRP A 301 36.07 -5.06 -12.82
C TRP A 301 35.36 -6.27 -13.43
N TYR A 302 34.04 -6.28 -13.46
CA TYR A 302 33.26 -7.38 -14.01
C TYR A 302 32.04 -6.86 -14.76
N CYS A 303 31.57 -7.61 -15.75
CA CYS A 303 30.37 -7.29 -16.52
C CYS A 303 29.12 -7.68 -15.72
N SER A 304 28.21 -6.73 -15.49
CA SER A 304 26.93 -6.92 -14.79
C SER A 304 26.07 -8.00 -15.44
N THR A 305 26.02 -8.04 -16.79
CA THR A 305 25.27 -9.07 -17.53
C THR A 305 25.91 -10.46 -17.48
N CYS A 306 27.25 -10.55 -17.52
CA CYS A 306 27.93 -11.84 -17.35
C CYS A 306 27.72 -12.37 -15.93
N PHE A 307 27.76 -11.49 -14.93
CA PHE A 307 27.50 -11.84 -13.55
C PHE A 307 26.08 -12.34 -13.36
N GLU A 308 25.08 -11.66 -13.93
CA GLU A 308 23.68 -12.11 -13.88
C GLU A 308 23.46 -13.48 -14.55
N LYS A 309 24.07 -13.72 -15.72
CA LYS A 309 23.93 -14.99 -16.46
C LYS A 309 24.61 -16.19 -15.80
N THR A 310 25.76 -15.98 -15.18
CA THR A 310 26.63 -17.08 -14.70
C THR A 310 26.76 -17.13 -13.18
N ASN A 311 26.21 -16.13 -12.48
CA ASN A 311 26.41 -15.88 -11.05
C ASN A 311 27.89 -15.86 -10.62
N THR A 312 28.81 -15.57 -11.56
CA THR A 312 30.26 -15.60 -11.34
C THR A 312 30.87 -14.27 -11.74
N ARG A 313 31.64 -13.64 -10.83
CA ARG A 313 32.36 -12.39 -11.11
C ARG A 313 33.68 -12.70 -11.80
N THR A 314 33.63 -12.87 -13.12
CA THR A 314 34.86 -12.99 -13.91
C THR A 314 35.54 -11.62 -13.98
N ALA A 315 36.65 -11.48 -13.24
CA ALA A 315 37.45 -10.26 -13.24
C ALA A 315 38.06 -10.04 -14.64
N LEU A 316 37.80 -8.88 -15.22
CA LEU A 316 38.39 -8.43 -16.47
C LEU A 316 39.78 -7.81 -16.18
N PRO A 317 40.78 -8.03 -17.07
CA PRO A 317 42.08 -7.37 -16.98
C PRO A 317 41.96 -5.84 -17.00
N GLU A 318 42.92 -5.14 -16.43
CA GLU A 318 43.06 -3.69 -16.57
C GLU A 318 43.21 -3.30 -18.06
N GLY A 319 42.61 -2.17 -18.45
CA GLY A 319 42.60 -1.67 -19.83
C GLY A 319 41.58 -2.34 -20.75
N THR A 320 40.78 -3.30 -20.27
CA THR A 320 39.74 -3.94 -21.08
C THR A 320 38.63 -2.93 -21.39
N PRO A 321 38.21 -2.74 -22.65
CA PRO A 321 37.12 -1.84 -23.00
C PRO A 321 35.76 -2.38 -22.51
N MET A 322 35.01 -1.53 -21.83
CA MET A 322 33.66 -1.78 -21.34
C MET A 322 32.76 -0.58 -21.65
N LEU A 323 31.44 -0.75 -21.54
CA LEU A 323 30.50 0.36 -21.52
C LEU A 323 29.82 0.43 -20.16
N GLY A 324 29.73 1.63 -19.58
CA GLY A 324 29.24 1.83 -18.22
C GLY A 324 28.19 2.93 -18.11
N CYS A 325 27.25 2.75 -17.19
CA CYS A 325 26.36 3.79 -16.70
C CYS A 325 26.67 4.06 -15.23
N ARG A 326 27.17 5.26 -14.93
CA ARG A 326 27.51 5.66 -13.55
C ARG A 326 26.28 5.86 -12.66
N VAL A 327 25.13 6.21 -13.24
CA VAL A 327 23.88 6.40 -12.48
C VAL A 327 23.34 5.06 -11.98
N CYS A 328 23.48 3.99 -12.78
CA CYS A 328 22.96 2.66 -12.46
C CYS A 328 24.01 1.70 -11.86
N ASP A 329 25.28 2.12 -11.77
CA ASP A 329 26.41 1.24 -11.47
C ASP A 329 26.39 -0.05 -12.33
N PHE A 330 26.18 0.14 -13.63
CA PHE A 330 25.96 -0.94 -14.58
C PHE A 330 27.04 -0.91 -15.66
N ASP A 331 27.87 -1.95 -15.71
CA ASP A 331 28.98 -2.08 -16.65
C ASP A 331 28.82 -3.34 -17.50
N VAL A 332 28.99 -3.23 -18.81
CA VAL A 332 28.88 -4.36 -19.75
C VAL A 332 30.14 -4.51 -20.59
N CYS A 333 30.55 -5.76 -20.80
CA CYS A 333 31.60 -6.08 -21.76
C CYS A 333 31.09 -5.97 -23.20
N LEU A 334 31.99 -5.81 -24.16
CA LEU A 334 31.65 -5.70 -25.59
C LEU A 334 30.79 -6.87 -26.10
N SER A 335 31.09 -8.10 -25.66
CA SER A 335 30.30 -9.29 -26.07
C SER A 335 28.86 -9.25 -25.57
N CYS A 336 28.62 -8.76 -24.35
CA CYS A 336 27.25 -8.60 -23.83
C CYS A 336 26.52 -7.44 -24.50
N ARG A 337 27.21 -6.36 -24.85
CA ARG A 337 26.65 -5.28 -25.68
C ARG A 337 26.16 -5.82 -27.02
N ASP A 338 26.99 -6.56 -27.74
CA ASP A 338 26.64 -7.07 -29.07
C ASP A 338 25.42 -8.00 -29.00
N GLU A 339 25.33 -8.83 -27.95
CA GLU A 339 24.15 -9.66 -27.72
C GLU A 339 22.89 -8.83 -27.40
N MET A 340 23.02 -7.74 -26.63
CA MET A 340 21.92 -6.82 -26.35
C MET A 340 21.45 -6.10 -27.62
N GLU A 341 22.38 -5.63 -28.47
CA GLU A 341 22.06 -4.99 -29.75
C GLU A 341 21.38 -5.97 -30.72
N LEU A 342 21.85 -7.22 -30.77
CA LEU A 342 21.23 -8.26 -31.58
C LEU A 342 19.80 -8.57 -31.11
N LYS A 343 19.59 -8.70 -29.79
CA LYS A 343 18.25 -8.90 -29.21
C LYS A 343 17.31 -7.73 -29.52
N ALA A 344 17.79 -6.50 -29.39
CA ALA A 344 17.03 -5.30 -29.74
C ALA A 344 16.68 -5.28 -31.24
N ALA A 345 17.60 -5.67 -32.12
CA ALA A 345 17.35 -5.78 -33.55
C ALA A 345 16.28 -6.83 -33.91
N VAL A 346 16.33 -8.01 -33.27
CA VAL A 346 15.32 -9.07 -33.46
C VAL A 346 13.94 -8.60 -33.00
N SER A 347 13.83 -8.02 -31.80
CA SER A 347 12.56 -7.52 -31.28
C SER A 347 11.95 -6.43 -32.18
N ARG A 348 12.78 -5.54 -32.75
CA ARG A 348 12.34 -4.56 -33.75
C ARG A 348 11.83 -5.21 -35.02
N ALA A 349 12.52 -6.22 -35.54
CA ALA A 349 12.08 -6.94 -36.74
C ALA A 349 10.72 -7.63 -36.52
N GLU A 350 10.52 -8.23 -35.34
CA GLU A 350 9.25 -8.84 -34.94
C GLU A 350 8.12 -7.80 -34.80
N ALA A 351 8.38 -6.67 -34.14
CA ALA A 351 7.42 -5.58 -34.01
C ALA A 351 7.04 -4.97 -35.37
N ALA A 352 8.01 -4.78 -36.26
CA ALA A 352 7.78 -4.30 -37.62
C ALA A 352 6.94 -5.29 -38.45
N ALA A 353 7.22 -6.59 -38.33
CA ALA A 353 6.43 -7.64 -38.98
C ALA A 353 4.99 -7.68 -38.46
N ALA A 354 4.79 -7.56 -37.15
CA ALA A 354 3.46 -7.49 -36.54
C ALA A 354 2.67 -6.24 -37.00
N ALA A 355 3.33 -5.08 -37.09
CA ALA A 355 2.71 -3.86 -37.60
C ALA A 355 2.30 -4.00 -39.08
N GLN A 356 3.11 -4.64 -39.91
CA GLN A 356 2.75 -4.93 -41.30
C GLN A 356 1.56 -5.89 -41.41
N GLN A 357 1.50 -6.93 -40.58
CA GLN A 357 0.35 -7.85 -40.53
C GLN A 357 -0.93 -7.14 -40.06
N ALA A 358 -0.84 -6.28 -39.05
CA ALA A 358 -1.97 -5.47 -38.59
C ALA A 358 -2.47 -4.50 -39.67
N ALA A 359 -1.56 -3.85 -40.40
CA ALA A 359 -1.92 -2.97 -41.52
C ALA A 359 -2.57 -3.73 -42.68
N ALA A 360 -2.17 -4.98 -42.93
CA ALA A 360 -2.75 -5.84 -43.96
C ALA A 360 -4.14 -6.41 -43.57
N ALA A 361 -4.44 -6.52 -42.28
CA ALA A 361 -5.71 -7.07 -41.77
C ALA A 361 -6.88 -6.06 -41.78
N LEU A 362 -6.62 -4.78 -42.11
CA LEU A 362 -7.68 -3.76 -42.20
C LEU A 362 -8.54 -3.97 -43.46
N PRO A 363 -9.88 -4.09 -43.33
CA PRO A 363 -10.77 -4.34 -44.46
C PRO A 363 -10.78 -3.15 -45.45
N SER A 364 -10.66 -3.47 -46.74
CA SER A 364 -10.56 -2.51 -47.85
C SER A 364 -11.82 -1.66 -48.10
N SER A 365 -12.90 -1.88 -47.34
CA SER A 365 -14.19 -1.19 -47.51
C SER A 365 -14.19 0.28 -47.05
N ALA A 366 -13.12 0.77 -46.43
CA ALA A 366 -12.99 2.18 -46.00
C ALA A 366 -12.36 3.13 -47.05
N ARG A 367 -11.93 2.66 -48.23
CA ARG A 367 -11.35 3.52 -49.30
C ARG A 367 -12.41 4.21 -50.19
N GLY A 368 -13.44 4.78 -49.58
CA GLY A 368 -14.51 5.51 -50.25
C GLY A 368 -14.30 7.02 -50.30
N GLY A 369 -13.70 7.52 -51.38
CA GLY A 369 -13.92 8.85 -51.99
C GLY A 369 -14.02 10.10 -51.08
N SER A 370 -12.88 10.71 -50.77
CA SER A 370 -12.81 12.07 -50.17
C SER A 370 -13.24 13.15 -51.18
N LYS A 371 -14.50 13.60 -51.08
CA LYS A 371 -14.92 14.93 -51.59
C LYS A 371 -14.33 16.01 -50.67
N LYS A 372 -13.55 16.92 -51.25
CA LYS A 372 -13.00 18.12 -50.57
C LYS A 372 -14.12 18.89 -49.84
N PRO A 373 -13.99 19.19 -48.53
CA PRO A 373 -14.97 20.03 -47.85
C PRO A 373 -14.77 21.51 -48.22
N SER A 374 -15.85 22.14 -48.68
CA SER A 374 -15.94 23.56 -48.95
C SER A 374 -15.85 24.38 -47.65
N LYS A 375 -15.04 25.45 -47.67
CA LYS A 375 -14.90 26.48 -46.63
C LYS A 375 -16.26 26.93 -46.07
N SER A 376 -16.62 26.46 -44.88
CA SER A 376 -17.78 26.97 -44.15
C SER A 376 -17.43 28.31 -43.50
N LYS A 377 -18.29 29.31 -43.74
CA LYS A 377 -18.20 30.64 -43.14
C LYS A 377 -18.41 30.52 -41.64
N GLN A 378 -17.35 30.72 -40.85
CA GLN A 378 -17.47 30.77 -39.39
C GLN A 378 -18.36 31.94 -38.96
N ASP A 379 -19.31 31.66 -38.07
CA ASP A 379 -20.27 32.61 -37.51
C ASP A 379 -19.55 33.77 -36.79
N PRO A 380 -19.71 35.03 -37.26
CA PRO A 380 -19.10 36.21 -36.64
C PRO A 380 -19.46 36.38 -35.16
N ARG A 381 -20.60 35.85 -34.72
CA ARG A 381 -21.08 35.97 -33.33
C ARG A 381 -20.26 35.12 -32.36
N ALA A 382 -19.74 33.97 -32.80
CA ALA A 382 -18.89 33.11 -31.97
C ALA A 382 -17.52 33.77 -31.69
N ARG A 383 -16.96 34.48 -32.69
CA ARG A 383 -15.71 35.23 -32.55
C ARG A 383 -15.86 36.44 -31.61
N ALA A 384 -17.00 37.14 -31.67
CA ALA A 384 -17.30 38.25 -30.77
C ALA A 384 -17.46 37.78 -29.31
N ARG A 385 -18.12 36.64 -29.07
CA ARG A 385 -18.27 36.04 -27.73
C ARG A 385 -16.93 35.66 -27.12
N ARG A 386 -16.04 35.01 -27.88
CA ARG A 386 -14.67 34.66 -27.41
C ARG A 386 -13.85 35.91 -27.06
N LYS A 387 -13.97 36.99 -27.83
CA LYS A 387 -13.26 38.25 -27.55
C LYS A 387 -13.78 38.95 -26.30
N LYS A 388 -15.09 38.92 -26.05
CA LYS A 388 -15.71 39.48 -24.84
C LYS A 388 -15.31 38.71 -23.57
N LEU A 389 -15.25 37.37 -23.65
CA LEU A 389 -14.83 36.53 -22.52
C LEU A 389 -13.37 36.77 -22.12
N ARG A 390 -12.46 36.85 -23.10
CA ARG A 390 -11.04 37.16 -22.86
C ARG A 390 -10.80 38.53 -22.23
N ARG A 391 -11.62 39.53 -22.59
CA ARG A 391 -11.54 40.86 -21.97
C ARG A 391 -11.98 40.83 -20.51
N LYS A 392 -13.07 40.12 -20.20
CA LYS A 392 -13.56 39.97 -18.82
C LYS A 392 -12.54 39.26 -17.92
N GLN A 393 -11.89 38.21 -18.42
CA GLN A 393 -10.83 37.50 -17.69
C GLN A 393 -9.64 38.41 -17.35
N ARG A 394 -9.20 39.24 -18.30
CA ARG A 394 -8.11 40.22 -18.03
C ARG A 394 -8.50 41.28 -17.01
N GLU A 395 -9.75 41.74 -17.02
CA GLU A 395 -10.25 42.72 -16.03
C GLU A 395 -10.35 42.09 -14.62
N GLU A 396 -10.69 40.81 -14.51
CA GLU A 396 -10.67 40.06 -13.24
C GLU A 396 -9.25 39.81 -12.73
N GLU A 397 -8.31 39.42 -13.60
CA GLU A 397 -6.89 39.26 -13.25
C GLU A 397 -6.25 40.57 -12.77
N GLN A 398 -6.56 41.71 -13.42
CA GLN A 398 -6.06 43.01 -12.99
C GLN A 398 -6.63 43.45 -11.63
N ARG A 399 -7.90 43.14 -11.34
CA ARG A 399 -8.48 43.41 -10.01
C ARG A 399 -7.85 42.56 -8.91
N ALA A 400 -7.58 41.29 -9.20
CA ALA A 400 -6.91 40.40 -8.24
C ALA A 400 -5.47 40.86 -7.95
N SER A 401 -4.76 41.36 -8.97
CA SER A 401 -3.41 41.90 -8.78
C SER A 401 -3.40 43.19 -7.95
N ALA A 402 -4.39 44.08 -8.10
CA ALA A 402 -4.47 45.32 -7.31
C ALA A 402 -4.84 45.05 -5.84
N ALA A 403 -5.66 44.03 -5.56
CA ALA A 403 -6.03 43.70 -4.19
C ALA A 403 -4.86 43.16 -3.34
N ASN A 404 -3.81 42.63 -3.97
CA ASN A 404 -2.63 42.11 -3.27
C ASN A 404 -1.54 43.17 -3.03
N SER A 405 -1.59 44.34 -3.68
CA SER A 405 -0.60 45.39 -3.47
C SER A 405 -0.89 46.30 -2.28
N ASP A 406 -2.12 46.29 -1.75
CA ASP A 406 -2.55 47.19 -0.66
C ASP A 406 -2.50 46.53 0.74
N ALA A 407 -1.94 45.32 0.86
CA ALA A 407 -1.93 44.53 2.10
C ALA A 407 -0.58 44.50 2.84
N GLU A 408 0.43 45.27 2.40
CA GLU A 408 1.75 45.37 3.05
C GLU A 408 2.02 46.80 3.59
N GLU A 409 1.15 47.35 4.42
CA GLU A 409 1.54 48.47 5.30
C GLU A 409 0.68 48.47 6.57
N GLU A 410 1.34 48.67 7.72
CA GLU A 410 0.81 48.79 9.09
C GLU A 410 0.60 47.50 9.92
N THR A 411 1.63 47.14 10.68
CA THR A 411 1.48 46.42 11.96
C THR A 411 1.73 47.40 13.12
N PRO A 412 0.77 47.61 14.05
CA PRO A 412 0.98 48.44 15.23
C PRO A 412 1.67 47.66 16.36
N VAL A 413 2.56 48.36 17.06
CA VAL A 413 3.32 47.92 18.24
C VAL A 413 2.38 47.77 19.46
N PRO A 414 2.47 46.69 20.26
CA PRO A 414 1.64 46.55 21.46
C PRO A 414 2.21 47.34 22.66
N GLU A 415 1.36 48.16 23.27
CA GLU A 415 1.57 48.85 24.55
C GLU A 415 1.56 47.88 25.75
N ALA A 416 2.43 48.18 26.73
CA ALA A 416 2.56 47.47 27.99
C ALA A 416 1.38 47.76 28.95
N PRO A 417 0.91 46.79 29.76
CA PRO A 417 -0.16 47.04 30.71
C PRO A 417 0.32 47.71 32.00
N ALA A 418 -0.41 48.75 32.39
CA ALA A 418 -0.28 49.51 33.62
C ALA A 418 -0.69 48.70 34.86
N ALA A 419 -0.01 48.98 35.96
CA ALA A 419 -0.31 48.52 37.31
C ALA A 419 -1.65 49.09 37.80
N GLY A 420 -2.50 48.22 38.33
CA GLY A 420 -3.74 48.57 39.01
C GLY A 420 -3.61 48.37 40.51
N GLU A 421 -3.79 49.47 41.24
CA GLU A 421 -3.95 49.57 42.69
C GLU A 421 -5.16 48.74 43.18
N GLN A 422 -4.99 48.03 44.30
CA GLN A 422 -6.09 47.70 45.21
C GLN A 422 -5.65 47.88 46.66
N ASP A 423 -6.19 48.95 47.26
CA ASP A 423 -6.34 49.15 48.70
C ASP A 423 -7.21 48.05 49.33
N GLY A 424 -6.93 47.69 50.59
CA GLY A 424 -7.98 47.16 51.46
C GLY A 424 -7.59 46.17 52.57
N THR A 425 -7.12 46.73 53.69
CA THR A 425 -7.50 46.35 55.08
C THR A 425 -7.10 45.00 55.69
N GLY A 426 -6.26 45.09 56.73
CA GLY A 426 -6.63 44.62 58.07
C GLY A 426 -5.93 43.37 58.61
N GLY A 427 -5.04 43.52 59.59
CA GLY A 427 -4.54 42.41 60.39
C GLY A 427 -3.34 42.79 61.26
N GLU A 428 -3.63 43.18 62.50
CA GLU A 428 -2.69 43.60 63.55
C GLU A 428 -1.70 42.49 63.95
N GLY A 429 -0.47 42.88 64.36
CA GLY A 429 0.46 41.96 65.01
C GLY A 429 1.90 42.49 65.21
N SER A 430 2.09 43.30 66.26
CA SER A 430 3.27 43.38 67.17
C SER A 430 4.69 43.21 66.57
N THR A 431 5.46 44.28 66.40
CA THR A 431 6.50 44.81 67.33
C THR A 431 7.72 43.91 67.60
N GLU A 432 8.86 44.33 67.06
CA GLU A 432 10.22 44.41 67.65
C GLU A 432 11.14 44.92 66.52
N LYS A 433 11.35 46.23 66.36
CA LYS A 433 12.42 47.06 66.97
C LYS A 433 13.76 46.34 67.08
N GLU A 434 14.62 46.55 66.09
CA GLU A 434 16.06 46.73 66.33
C GLU A 434 16.66 47.71 65.31
N GLU A 435 17.22 48.78 65.86
CA GLU A 435 18.06 49.79 65.22
C GLU A 435 19.47 49.22 64.99
N ALA A 436 20.01 49.33 63.78
CA ALA A 436 21.45 49.36 63.53
C ALA A 436 21.68 50.02 62.16
N VAL A 437 21.88 51.33 62.14
CA VAL A 437 23.19 51.99 62.08
C VAL A 437 23.87 51.81 60.71
N GLU A 438 23.77 52.89 59.95
CA GLU A 438 24.61 53.26 58.82
C GLU A 438 26.10 52.98 59.11
N THR A 439 26.72 52.12 58.31
CA THR A 439 28.12 52.25 57.96
C THR A 439 28.28 51.86 56.48
N ALA A 440 27.99 52.82 55.61
CA ALA A 440 28.43 52.77 54.21
C ALA A 440 29.95 52.92 54.18
N LYS A 441 30.67 51.79 54.28
CA LYS A 441 32.04 51.69 53.78
C LYS A 441 31.93 51.44 52.28
N GLU A 442 32.49 52.35 51.50
CA GLU A 442 32.85 52.15 50.09
C GLU A 442 33.82 50.97 50.02
N ASP A 443 33.28 49.75 49.96
CA ASP A 443 34.04 48.57 49.64
C ASP A 443 34.28 48.61 48.12
N LYS A 444 35.53 48.85 47.72
CA LYS A 444 35.96 48.73 46.34
C LYS A 444 35.83 47.27 45.96
N GLY A 445 34.66 46.90 45.45
CA GLY A 445 34.36 45.55 44.98
C GLY A 445 35.47 45.08 44.07
N GLU A 446 36.23 44.10 44.53
CA GLU A 446 37.09 43.29 43.69
C GLU A 446 36.17 42.69 42.62
N GLU A 447 36.41 43.04 41.36
CA GLU A 447 35.72 42.40 40.23
C GLU A 447 35.92 40.89 40.38
N PRO A 448 34.84 40.10 40.33
CA PRO A 448 34.97 38.65 40.38
C PRO A 448 35.92 38.21 39.26
N PRO A 449 36.86 37.29 39.54
CA PRO A 449 37.87 36.91 38.57
C PRO A 449 37.17 36.42 37.30
N ALA A 450 37.66 36.85 36.13
CA ALA A 450 37.02 36.62 34.83
C ALA A 450 36.78 35.13 34.47
N GLU A 451 37.36 34.20 35.23
CA GLU A 451 37.11 32.76 35.10
C GLU A 451 35.74 32.35 35.68
N ASP A 452 35.27 32.99 36.75
CA ASP A 452 33.99 32.67 37.40
C ASP A 452 32.80 33.10 36.52
N VAL A 453 32.95 34.17 35.73
CA VAL A 453 31.91 34.65 34.81
C VAL A 453 31.68 33.65 33.66
N LYS A 454 32.74 33.07 33.10
CA LYS A 454 32.63 32.09 31.99
C LYS A 454 31.98 30.79 32.44
N ALA A 455 32.26 30.33 33.66
CA ALA A 455 31.66 29.13 34.21
C ALA A 455 30.14 29.29 34.41
N ALA A 456 29.71 30.46 34.90
CA ALA A 456 28.30 30.78 35.06
C ALA A 456 27.55 30.86 33.71
N GLU A 457 28.14 31.48 32.70
CA GLU A 457 27.57 31.54 31.33
C GLU A 457 27.44 30.14 30.71
N GLU A 458 28.42 29.25 30.91
CA GLU A 458 28.36 27.87 30.42
C GLU A 458 27.29 27.04 31.14
N GLU A 459 27.10 27.24 32.45
CA GLU A 459 26.05 26.57 33.23
C GLU A 459 24.65 27.03 32.79
N GLU A 460 24.45 28.34 32.60
CA GLU A 460 23.20 28.90 32.11
C GLU A 460 22.86 28.39 30.69
N ALA A 461 23.86 28.33 29.79
CA ALA A 461 23.69 27.78 28.46
C ALA A 461 23.30 26.30 28.47
N LYS A 462 23.91 25.49 29.36
CA LYS A 462 23.56 24.07 29.55
C LYS A 462 22.14 23.91 30.07
N LYS A 463 21.73 24.73 31.04
CA LYS A 463 20.37 24.73 31.60
C LYS A 463 19.34 25.09 30.53
N LYS A 464 19.59 26.16 29.76
CA LYS A 464 18.72 26.57 28.65
C LYS A 464 18.58 25.46 27.59
N LEU A 465 19.69 24.82 27.22
CA LEU A 465 19.66 23.70 26.27
C LEU A 465 18.88 22.50 26.81
N GLN A 466 18.98 22.21 28.11
CA GLN A 466 18.18 21.14 28.75
C GLN A 466 16.68 21.48 28.74
N GLU A 467 16.31 22.73 29.01
CA GLU A 467 14.93 23.21 28.94
C GLU A 467 14.38 23.12 27.51
N GLU A 468 15.15 23.52 26.50
CA GLU A 468 14.79 23.41 25.09
C GLU A 468 14.63 21.93 24.65
N ARG A 469 15.53 21.05 25.08
CA ARG A 469 15.41 19.60 24.85
C ARG A 469 14.19 19.00 25.53
N ALA A 470 13.87 19.44 26.75
CA ALA A 470 12.70 19.00 27.47
C ALA A 470 11.40 19.44 26.77
N ALA A 471 11.39 20.65 26.20
CA ALA A 471 10.26 21.22 25.46
C ALA A 471 10.10 20.64 24.03
N ALA A 472 11.15 20.05 23.46
CA ALA A 472 11.09 19.49 22.11
C ALA A 472 10.07 18.34 22.01
N PRO A 473 9.10 18.41 21.07
CA PRO A 473 8.05 17.40 20.91
C PRO A 473 8.59 16.04 20.49
N TYR A 474 9.77 15.96 19.87
CA TYR A 474 10.36 14.70 19.43
C TYR A 474 11.75 14.50 20.05
N HIS A 475 11.98 13.31 20.59
CA HIS A 475 13.31 12.79 20.95
C HIS A 475 13.55 11.55 20.09
N LEU A 476 14.60 11.59 19.28
CA LEU A 476 14.87 10.66 18.21
C LEU A 476 16.21 9.98 18.44
N LYS A 477 16.35 8.74 18.01
CA LYS A 477 17.61 8.01 17.92
C LYS A 477 17.89 7.63 16.47
N ILE A 478 19.09 7.89 15.99
CA ILE A 478 19.48 7.48 14.64
C ILE A 478 19.69 5.96 14.62
N VAL A 479 18.97 5.26 13.76
CA VAL A 479 19.04 3.78 13.69
C VAL A 479 19.55 3.27 12.34
N ASN A 480 19.64 4.13 11.33
CA ASN A 480 20.27 3.75 10.07
C ASN A 480 21.77 3.50 10.28
N PRO A 481 22.31 2.33 9.87
CA PRO A 481 23.74 2.04 9.99
C PRO A 481 24.66 3.07 9.33
N GLY A 482 24.19 3.75 8.28
CA GLY A 482 24.92 4.82 7.61
C GLY A 482 24.79 6.20 8.23
N GLY A 483 24.13 6.32 9.40
CA GLY A 483 23.81 7.61 10.03
C GLY A 483 22.66 8.35 9.34
N ALA A 484 22.54 9.66 9.61
CA ALA A 484 21.54 10.53 9.01
C ALA A 484 22.18 11.82 8.49
N THR A 485 21.83 12.26 7.28
CA THR A 485 22.29 13.55 6.75
C THR A 485 21.34 14.66 7.18
N ILE A 486 21.88 15.72 7.80
CA ILE A 486 21.15 16.93 8.16
C ILE A 486 21.15 17.87 6.96
N ARG A 487 19.99 18.40 6.59
CA ARG A 487 19.85 19.32 5.43
C ARG A 487 19.18 20.63 5.81
N ASP A 488 19.47 21.71 5.08
CA ASP A 488 18.93 23.05 5.34
C ASP A 488 17.45 23.25 4.97
N GLY A 489 16.81 22.26 4.35
CA GLY A 489 15.37 22.30 4.08
C GLY A 489 14.70 20.93 3.95
N VAL A 490 13.39 20.96 3.71
CA VAL A 490 12.50 19.80 3.73
C VAL A 490 12.66 18.90 2.50
N ASP A 491 12.78 19.45 1.29
CA ASP A 491 12.93 18.65 0.06
C ASP A 491 14.42 18.29 -0.16
N ILE A 492 14.78 17.00 -0.28
CA ILE A 492 16.20 16.60 -0.29
C ILE A 492 16.90 16.97 -1.62
N ASP A 493 16.18 17.05 -2.73
CA ASP A 493 16.77 17.35 -4.05
C ASP A 493 17.16 18.82 -4.22
N SER A 494 16.60 19.71 -3.40
CA SER A 494 16.83 21.16 -3.49
C SER A 494 17.59 21.74 -2.30
N THR A 495 18.15 20.90 -1.43
CA THR A 495 18.72 21.34 -0.14
C THR A 495 20.15 20.89 0.05
N ALA A 496 20.97 21.77 0.63
CA ALA A 496 22.36 21.50 0.91
C ALA A 496 22.51 20.64 2.18
N SER A 497 23.57 19.84 2.23
CA SER A 497 23.94 19.11 3.45
C SER A 497 24.56 20.08 4.46
N MET A 498 24.02 20.12 5.67
CA MET A 498 24.54 20.92 6.79
C MET A 498 25.48 20.10 7.69
N GLY A 499 25.34 18.78 7.70
CA GLY A 499 26.09 17.90 8.58
C GLY A 499 25.59 16.46 8.53
N GLN A 500 26.11 15.64 9.43
CA GLN A 500 25.71 14.24 9.59
C GLN A 500 25.54 13.92 11.07
N CYS A 501 24.58 13.04 11.36
CA CYS A 501 24.42 12.36 12.65
C CYS A 501 24.88 10.91 12.52
N GLU A 502 25.52 10.38 13.55
CA GLU A 502 26.01 9.01 13.60
C GLU A 502 24.92 8.03 14.05
N VAL A 503 25.11 6.73 13.74
CA VAL A 503 24.20 5.69 14.23
C VAL A 503 24.25 5.62 15.76
N GLY A 504 23.07 5.54 16.39
CA GLY A 504 22.91 5.56 17.84
C GLY A 504 22.87 6.96 18.45
N GLU A 505 23.17 8.02 17.70
CA GLU A 505 23.09 9.39 18.18
C GLU A 505 21.64 9.77 18.53
N GLU A 506 21.47 10.46 19.66
CA GLU A 506 20.19 10.98 20.10
C GLU A 506 20.06 12.46 19.78
N VAL A 507 18.97 12.82 19.11
CA VAL A 507 18.68 14.18 18.66
C VAL A 507 17.26 14.60 19.04
N TRP A 508 17.04 15.90 19.17
CA TRP A 508 15.74 16.47 19.51
C TRP A 508 15.20 17.24 18.32
N ALA A 509 13.89 17.15 18.09
CA ALA A 509 13.24 17.79 16.97
C ALA A 509 12.05 18.64 17.40
N THR A 510 11.91 19.81 16.80
CA THR A 510 10.90 20.83 17.13
C THR A 510 9.66 20.76 16.24
N ALA A 511 9.80 20.24 15.02
CA ALA A 511 8.71 20.15 14.06
C ALA A 511 8.85 18.92 13.14
N THR A 512 7.77 18.59 12.45
CA THR A 512 7.76 17.60 11.37
C THR A 512 7.21 18.21 10.09
N ALA A 513 7.66 17.69 8.95
CA ALA A 513 7.14 18.02 7.64
C ALA A 513 7.19 16.80 6.73
N THR A 514 6.27 16.71 5.78
CA THR A 514 6.24 15.63 4.79
C THR A 514 6.73 16.16 3.44
N THR A 515 7.69 15.48 2.82
CA THR A 515 8.18 15.85 1.49
C THR A 515 7.15 15.55 0.40
N ARG A 516 7.42 16.00 -0.83
CA ARG A 516 6.58 15.68 -2.02
C ARG A 516 6.47 14.18 -2.30
N GLU A 517 7.43 13.39 -1.83
CA GLU A 517 7.50 11.94 -1.97
C GLU A 517 6.84 11.20 -0.80
N ASP A 518 6.11 11.90 0.06
CA ASP A 518 5.46 11.34 1.25
C ASP A 518 6.46 10.77 2.28
N ILE A 519 7.61 11.43 2.43
CA ILE A 519 8.63 11.08 3.43
C ILE A 519 8.55 12.07 4.58
N LEU A 520 8.30 11.56 5.79
CA LEU A 520 8.31 12.36 7.00
C LEU A 520 9.74 12.80 7.33
N ARG A 521 9.93 14.07 7.68
CA ARG A 521 11.19 14.65 8.13
C ARG A 521 11.00 15.40 9.45
N TYR A 522 12.09 15.51 10.20
CA TYR A 522 12.13 16.11 11.52
C TYR A 522 13.09 17.30 11.51
N GLN A 523 12.62 18.46 11.96
CA GLN A 523 13.44 19.65 12.12
C GLN A 523 14.19 19.59 13.44
N LEU A 524 15.52 19.58 13.41
CA LEU A 524 16.32 19.43 14.62
C LEU A 524 16.34 20.70 15.47
N LEU A 525 16.52 20.53 16.77
CA LEU A 525 16.85 21.61 17.70
C LEU A 525 18.24 22.16 17.33
N GLY A 526 18.32 23.43 16.95
CA GLY A 526 19.50 24.05 16.34
C GLY A 526 19.42 24.21 14.82
N GLY A 527 18.35 23.72 14.18
CA GLY A 527 18.09 23.88 12.75
C GLY A 527 18.43 22.65 11.92
N GLY A 528 18.08 22.71 10.63
CA GLY A 528 18.23 21.60 9.70
C GLY A 528 17.17 20.50 9.87
N TRP A 529 17.16 19.57 8.91
CA TRP A 529 16.15 18.54 8.73
C TRP A 529 16.79 17.18 8.52
N ILE A 530 16.30 16.15 9.21
CA ILE A 530 16.65 14.75 8.97
C ILE A 530 15.44 13.97 8.47
N SER A 531 15.69 12.98 7.61
CA SER A 531 14.63 12.12 7.09
C SER A 531 14.24 11.06 8.11
N GLY A 532 12.95 10.69 8.15
CA GLY A 532 12.46 9.61 8.99
C GLY A 532 12.74 8.22 8.42
N VAL A 533 12.78 8.11 7.09
CA VAL A 533 13.05 6.86 6.33
C VAL A 533 13.96 7.12 5.14
N LEU A 534 14.63 6.07 4.65
CA LEU A 534 15.38 6.11 3.40
C LEU A 534 14.46 6.23 2.19
N ARG A 535 14.96 6.88 1.12
CA ARG A 535 14.25 7.04 -0.17
C ARG A 535 14.18 5.76 -1.00
N ASN A 536 15.06 4.80 -0.72
CA ASN A 536 15.18 3.58 -1.50
C ASN A 536 13.96 2.66 -1.31
N ALA A 537 13.79 1.68 -2.19
CA ALA A 537 12.65 0.76 -2.20
C ALA A 537 12.35 0.08 -0.85
N GLY A 538 13.33 -0.02 0.06
CA GLY A 538 13.17 -0.58 1.40
C GLY A 538 12.50 0.32 2.44
N ARG A 539 12.44 1.65 2.24
CA ARG A 539 11.98 2.65 3.25
C ARG A 539 12.51 2.36 4.66
N ASP A 540 13.77 1.94 4.76
CA ASP A 540 14.36 1.59 6.05
C ASP A 540 14.33 2.80 6.99
N PRO A 541 14.01 2.60 8.28
CA PRO A 541 13.92 3.69 9.23
C PRO A 541 15.31 4.34 9.40
N VAL A 542 15.34 5.66 9.29
CA VAL A 542 16.53 6.45 9.60
C VAL A 542 16.56 6.83 11.07
N VAL A 543 15.38 7.10 11.64
CA VAL A 543 15.21 7.46 13.04
C VAL A 543 14.21 6.56 13.74
N GLN A 544 14.45 6.31 15.01
CA GLN A 544 13.52 5.72 15.95
C GLN A 544 13.04 6.80 16.92
N ILE A 545 11.72 6.92 17.11
CA ILE A 545 11.15 7.92 18.02
C ILE A 545 11.18 7.37 19.45
N LEU A 546 12.09 7.87 20.27
CA LEU A 546 12.18 7.53 21.69
C LEU A 546 11.07 8.20 22.52
N ARG A 547 10.75 9.47 22.21
CA ARG A 547 9.66 10.22 22.85
C ARG A 547 8.93 11.08 21.83
N HIS A 548 7.62 11.14 21.94
CA HIS A 548 6.75 12.05 21.21
C HIS A 548 5.74 12.71 22.16
N THR A 549 5.79 14.03 22.26
CA THR A 549 4.86 14.87 23.00
C THR A 549 4.05 15.69 21.98
N PRO A 550 2.91 15.17 21.51
CA PRO A 550 2.11 15.83 20.49
C PRO A 550 1.52 17.15 21.02
N ALA A 551 1.39 18.15 20.13
CA ALA A 551 0.80 19.44 20.49
C ALA A 551 -0.68 19.33 20.93
N GLN A 552 -1.38 18.29 20.45
CA GLN A 552 -2.73 17.93 20.88
C GLN A 552 -2.72 16.50 21.42
N PRO A 553 -3.45 16.20 22.50
CA PRO A 553 -3.53 14.83 23.01
C PRO A 553 -4.02 13.86 21.94
N LEU A 554 -3.33 12.73 21.79
CA LEU A 554 -3.73 11.64 20.92
C LEU A 554 -4.86 10.85 21.57
N THR A 555 -5.81 10.35 20.77
CA THR A 555 -6.90 9.52 21.26
C THR A 555 -6.65 8.05 20.93
N TYR A 556 -6.82 7.17 21.91
CA TYR A 556 -6.73 5.73 21.75
C TYR A 556 -7.95 5.06 22.37
N ARG A 557 -8.45 3.97 21.77
CA ARG A 557 -9.49 3.13 22.37
C ARG A 557 -8.87 1.85 22.91
N VAL A 558 -9.19 1.49 24.15
CA VAL A 558 -8.80 0.20 24.72
C VAL A 558 -9.64 -0.90 24.09
N ILE A 559 -9.00 -1.94 23.53
CA ILE A 559 -9.69 -3.04 22.86
C ILE A 559 -9.45 -4.41 23.50
N LEU A 560 -8.49 -4.53 24.43
CA LEU A 560 -8.24 -5.78 25.14
C LEU A 560 -9.43 -6.17 26.00
N GLU A 561 -9.88 -7.42 25.85
CA GLU A 561 -10.84 -8.04 26.76
C GLU A 561 -10.23 -8.15 28.16
N GLY A 562 -10.89 -7.55 29.15
CA GLY A 562 -10.33 -7.34 30.50
C GLY A 562 -9.65 -5.99 30.73
N GLY A 563 -9.49 -5.17 29.69
CA GLY A 563 -8.97 -3.80 29.80
C GLY A 563 -7.44 -3.67 29.73
N ALA A 564 -6.95 -2.43 29.75
CA ALA A 564 -5.53 -2.09 29.70
C ALA A 564 -4.98 -1.80 31.10
N ARG A 565 -3.94 -2.53 31.50
CA ARG A 565 -3.24 -2.29 32.78
C ARG A 565 -2.46 -0.96 32.74
N ILE A 566 -2.61 -0.18 33.80
CA ILE A 566 -1.96 1.12 33.98
C ILE A 566 -0.80 0.99 34.96
N ARG A 567 0.32 1.62 34.64
CA ARG A 567 1.53 1.61 35.46
C ARG A 567 1.94 3.01 35.88
N ARG A 568 2.62 3.13 37.02
CA ARG A 568 3.08 4.43 37.56
C ARG A 568 4.15 5.08 36.67
N THR A 569 5.07 4.28 36.16
CA THR A 569 6.16 4.69 35.25
C THR A 569 6.02 3.87 33.96
N PRO A 570 6.68 4.26 32.85
CA PRO A 570 6.56 3.51 31.61
C PRO A 570 7.14 2.07 31.72
N ASP A 571 7.99 1.80 32.71
CA ASP A 571 8.69 0.53 32.89
C ASP A 571 7.74 -0.67 33.03
N LEU A 572 8.20 -1.84 32.56
CA LEU A 572 7.43 -3.09 32.59
C LEU A 572 7.14 -3.58 34.01
N ASP A 573 8.01 -3.27 34.97
CA ASP A 573 7.91 -3.75 36.36
C ASP A 573 7.36 -2.69 37.32
N SER A 574 6.93 -1.55 36.78
CA SER A 574 6.37 -0.47 37.58
C SER A 574 5.06 -0.85 38.25
N GLU A 575 4.78 -0.22 39.39
CA GLU A 575 3.57 -0.42 40.20
C GLU A 575 2.29 -0.32 39.35
N ASN A 576 1.39 -1.28 39.55
CA ASN A 576 0.08 -1.30 38.88
C ASN A 576 -0.87 -0.31 39.57
N LEU A 577 -1.31 0.71 38.84
CA LEU A 577 -2.26 1.72 39.33
C LEU A 577 -3.73 1.36 39.08
N GLY A 578 -3.99 0.24 38.39
CA GLY A 578 -5.32 -0.24 38.06
C GLY A 578 -5.47 -0.59 36.58
N GLU A 579 -6.71 -0.67 36.11
CA GLU A 579 -7.05 -1.10 34.75
C GLU A 579 -8.07 -0.16 34.11
N ILE A 580 -7.86 0.15 32.83
CA ILE A 580 -8.81 0.89 31.98
C ILE A 580 -9.68 -0.13 31.28
N ALA A 581 -10.99 -0.10 31.51
CA ALA A 581 -11.92 -1.04 30.88
C ALA A 581 -11.86 -0.99 29.34
N GLN A 582 -12.25 -2.10 28.71
CA GLN A 582 -12.44 -2.18 27.26
C GLN A 582 -13.41 -1.10 26.77
N ASP A 583 -13.22 -0.66 25.52
CA ASP A 583 -13.97 0.39 24.82
C ASP A 583 -13.86 1.81 25.38
N VAL A 584 -13.12 2.00 26.48
CA VAL A 584 -12.81 3.34 26.97
C VAL A 584 -11.83 4.03 26.01
N VAL A 585 -12.18 5.25 25.62
CA VAL A 585 -11.29 6.14 24.88
C VAL A 585 -10.42 6.91 25.88
N VAL A 586 -9.12 6.84 25.69
CA VAL A 586 -8.12 7.54 26.49
C VAL A 586 -7.47 8.65 25.68
N ALA A 587 -7.25 9.79 26.32
CA ALA A 587 -6.41 10.85 25.77
C ALA A 587 -4.97 10.63 26.27
N VAL A 588 -3.99 10.80 25.39
CA VAL A 588 -2.58 10.51 25.62
C VAL A 588 -1.77 11.75 25.26
N ASP A 589 -0.95 12.24 26.18
CA ASP A 589 -0.13 13.44 25.99
C ASP A 589 1.37 13.12 25.76
N GLU A 590 1.78 11.87 25.95
CA GLU A 590 3.13 11.43 25.68
C GLU A 590 3.15 9.97 25.18
N ARG A 591 3.90 9.72 24.12
CA ARG A 591 4.21 8.40 23.59
C ARG A 591 5.70 8.16 23.73
N ARG A 592 6.10 7.09 24.41
CA ARG A 592 7.51 6.79 24.72
C ARG A 592 7.88 5.37 24.32
N GLN A 593 8.98 5.21 23.58
CA GLN A 593 9.55 3.91 23.26
C GLN A 593 10.61 3.55 24.29
N LEU A 594 10.54 2.32 24.80
CA LEU A 594 11.47 1.78 25.78
C LEU A 594 12.43 0.79 25.14
N GLU A 595 13.69 0.87 25.54
CA GLU A 595 14.78 -0.01 25.11
C GLU A 595 15.02 -1.13 26.14
N GLN A 596 14.14 -2.14 26.25
CA GLN A 596 14.39 -3.28 27.15
C GLN A 596 13.78 -4.57 26.62
N PRO A 597 14.45 -5.72 26.79
CA PRO A 597 15.04 -6.56 25.72
C PRO A 597 14.23 -6.69 24.41
N THR A 598 12.92 -6.45 24.46
CA THR A 598 12.03 -6.29 23.32
C THR A 598 11.48 -4.85 23.30
N PRO A 599 11.78 -4.03 22.28
CA PRO A 599 11.28 -2.66 22.20
C PRO A 599 9.77 -2.60 22.40
N THR A 600 9.30 -1.80 23.35
CA THR A 600 7.87 -1.58 23.61
C THR A 600 7.54 -0.11 23.64
N VAL A 601 6.35 0.26 23.20
CA VAL A 601 5.87 1.64 23.26
C VAL A 601 4.83 1.78 24.36
N ARG A 602 4.91 2.89 25.09
CA ARG A 602 4.07 3.26 26.22
C ARG A 602 3.38 4.59 25.95
N LEU A 603 2.16 4.71 26.45
CA LEU A 603 1.31 5.89 26.30
C LEU A 603 1.01 6.44 27.68
N ARG A 604 1.34 7.71 27.92
CA ARG A 604 1.01 8.42 29.15
C ARG A 604 -0.43 8.92 29.07
N VAL A 605 -1.27 8.43 29.97
CA VAL A 605 -2.70 8.71 30.01
C VAL A 605 -2.93 10.08 30.61
N LEU A 606 -3.62 10.94 29.87
CA LEU A 606 -4.11 12.24 30.32
C LEU A 606 -5.57 12.14 30.80
N SER A 607 -6.40 11.35 30.11
CA SER A 607 -7.82 11.14 30.43
C SER A 607 -8.19 9.65 30.26
N PRO A 608 -9.00 9.06 31.16
CA PRO A 608 -9.79 9.70 32.22
C PRO A 608 -8.96 10.15 33.44
N GLU A 609 -9.43 11.18 34.16
CA GLU A 609 -8.68 11.85 35.26
C GLU A 609 -8.22 10.86 36.35
N ARG A 610 -9.03 9.85 36.65
CA ARG A 610 -8.70 8.79 37.63
C ARG A 610 -7.43 7.99 37.31
N HIS A 611 -6.94 8.09 36.07
CA HIS A 611 -5.76 7.38 35.56
C HIS A 611 -4.70 8.34 35.02
N ARG A 612 -4.86 9.64 35.27
CA ARG A 612 -3.96 10.68 34.77
C ARG A 612 -2.54 10.48 35.28
N GLY A 613 -1.57 10.61 34.37
CA GLY A 613 -0.15 10.39 34.64
C GLY A 613 0.28 8.91 34.63
N GLY A 614 -0.67 7.98 34.56
CA GLY A 614 -0.37 6.55 34.41
C GLY A 614 0.05 6.18 32.98
N TRP A 615 0.66 5.01 32.81
CA TRP A 615 1.19 4.52 31.55
C TRP A 615 0.53 3.22 31.11
N ILE A 616 0.09 3.14 29.86
CA ILE A 616 -0.44 1.91 29.25
C ILE A 616 0.43 1.45 28.07
N SER A 617 0.31 0.19 27.67
CA SER A 617 1.06 -0.36 26.54
C SER A 617 0.41 -0.03 25.20
N GLU A 618 1.18 0.46 24.23
CA GLU A 618 0.76 0.54 22.83
C GLU A 618 1.03 -0.80 22.13
N LYS A 619 0.15 -1.78 22.34
CA LYS A 619 0.12 -3.01 21.54
C LYS A 619 -1.19 -3.07 20.79
N ALA A 620 -1.17 -3.60 19.57
CA ALA A 620 -2.36 -3.65 18.71
C ALA A 620 -3.53 -4.45 19.30
N HIS A 621 -3.28 -5.40 20.20
CA HIS A 621 -4.34 -6.12 20.93
C HIS A 621 -4.77 -5.43 22.24
N ILE A 622 -4.13 -4.33 22.62
CA ILE A 622 -4.41 -3.57 23.85
C ILE A 622 -5.16 -2.29 23.53
N VAL A 623 -4.62 -1.49 22.61
CA VAL A 623 -5.20 -0.23 22.19
C VAL A 623 -5.17 -0.09 20.68
N VAL A 624 -6.12 0.67 20.15
CA VAL A 624 -6.12 1.14 18.76
C VAL A 624 -6.15 2.66 18.76
N ALA A 625 -5.31 3.30 17.94
CA ALA A 625 -5.34 4.74 17.77
C ALA A 625 -6.68 5.16 17.14
N GLU A 626 -7.40 6.08 17.78
CA GLU A 626 -8.56 6.72 17.19
C GLU A 626 -8.11 7.95 16.42
N LEU A 627 -8.10 7.85 15.10
CA LEU A 627 -7.91 9.01 14.25
C LEU A 627 -9.12 9.95 14.39
N SER A 628 -8.86 11.24 14.51
CA SER A 628 -9.89 12.27 14.42
C SER A 628 -10.60 12.20 13.06
N ALA A 629 -11.80 12.76 12.96
CA ALA A 629 -12.54 12.79 11.69
C ALA A 629 -11.72 13.48 10.59
N ALA A 630 -11.01 14.57 10.92
CA ALA A 630 -10.15 15.29 10.01
C ALA A 630 -8.95 14.45 9.53
N GLU A 631 -8.31 13.69 10.43
CA GLU A 631 -7.21 12.78 10.06
C GLU A 631 -7.70 11.60 9.22
N LYS A 632 -8.88 11.04 9.53
CA LYS A 632 -9.51 9.99 8.72
C LYS A 632 -9.78 10.50 7.31
N GLU A 633 -10.33 11.70 7.16
CA GLU A 633 -10.58 12.33 5.87
C GLU A 633 -9.28 12.66 5.13
N ALA A 634 -8.27 13.20 5.81
CA ALA A 634 -6.96 13.47 5.23
C ALA A 634 -6.29 12.20 4.71
N ARG A 635 -6.32 11.10 5.49
CA ARG A 635 -5.80 9.80 5.09
C ARG A 635 -6.58 9.19 3.92
N ALA A 636 -7.90 9.35 3.90
CA ALA A 636 -8.73 8.91 2.79
C ALA A 636 -8.41 9.68 1.50
N ARG A 637 -8.25 11.01 1.59
CA ARG A 637 -7.84 11.87 0.46
C ARG A 637 -6.45 11.51 -0.06
N ALA A 638 -5.48 11.28 0.84
CA ALA A 638 -4.13 10.85 0.48
C ALA A 638 -4.14 9.49 -0.23
N ALA A 639 -4.91 8.52 0.27
CA ALA A 639 -5.08 7.21 -0.36
C ALA A 639 -5.74 7.31 -1.75
N GLU A 640 -6.75 8.17 -1.91
CA GLU A 640 -7.36 8.43 -3.21
C GLU A 640 -6.39 9.09 -4.20
N ALA A 641 -5.62 10.09 -3.75
CA ALA A 641 -4.59 10.72 -4.56
C ALA A 641 -3.49 9.73 -4.98
N GLY A 642 -3.10 8.80 -4.09
CA GLY A 642 -2.23 7.68 -4.40
C GLY A 642 -2.79 6.80 -5.52
N ARG A 643 -4.04 6.36 -5.41
CA ARG A 643 -4.73 5.58 -6.46
C ARG A 643 -4.80 6.31 -7.80
N ARG A 644 -5.08 7.62 -7.79
CA ARG A 644 -5.10 8.43 -9.03
C ARG A 644 -3.72 8.51 -9.68
N ARG A 645 -2.64 8.59 -8.91
CA ARG A 645 -1.27 8.56 -9.43
C ARG A 645 -0.93 7.21 -10.04
N GLU A 646 -1.30 6.12 -9.37
CA GLU A 646 -1.07 4.76 -9.89
C GLU A 646 -1.85 4.51 -11.19
N VAL A 647 -3.10 4.95 -11.27
CA VAL A 647 -3.92 4.86 -12.50
C VAL A 647 -3.37 5.71 -13.64
N ARG A 648 -2.67 6.82 -13.35
CA ARG A 648 -2.02 7.66 -14.37
C ARG A 648 -0.67 7.10 -14.83
N ALA A 649 0.00 6.34 -13.97
CA ALA A 649 1.27 5.70 -14.28
C ALA A 649 1.10 4.41 -15.10
N ARG A 650 -0.05 3.75 -14.95
CA ARG A 650 -0.53 2.67 -15.83
C ARG A 650 -1.14 3.25 -17.09
#